data_AF-A0A1P8LPH8-F1
#
_entry.id   AF-A0A1P8LPH8-F1
#
_cell.length_a   1.000
_cell.length_b   1.000
_cell.length_c   1.000
_cell.angle_alpha   90.00
_cell.angle_beta   90.00
_cell.angle_gamma   90.00
#
_symmetry.space_group_name_H-M   'P 1'
#
loop_
_entity.id
_entity.type
_entity.pdbx_description
1 polymer ?
#
loop_
_entity_poly.entity_id
_entity_poly.type
_entity_poly.pdbx_seq_one_letter_code
_entity_poly.pdbx_strand_id
1 'polypeptide(L)'
;MDFPRGLVPAAIRRRYAVKFGIALLVLGLSVGLIGFVATAGITHEVEERVQDDHAEFAGQEAQGLQMWNEQNEHTIGVIAWSGVVAADDPAAIQERFLDWEEHLDADTFAISYVDTDEGTVLASTDDDLREASADEIENVPEVAYESATEQVPWVSSPYVLEGELGEETAVITYVLSVPGQDDRAIVYTADLEAYGSQFQDDERTTTVVVDGADRIILDDAGYGDEYETLNSAYDGDAGLLEAARTEGASTQELETAPSVLESYGFEADEYVASAARVSGTDWVVVTHEPIEETYGFVAAVNEWGLIATAVGVLLIGAVGAVVGRNTASSIDKLTRKAERMEEGDLDVDLETKRIDNIGRLYDGFDSMRVALRDQIEEAEAAREEAERERERVEQINARLEEKADEYSDVMEAAAAGDLTARMDVDDGNADDEAMAEIAAEFNEMLAEIETTVAEAERFATAVATASEQVTASSEEVRSASRQVTESIQEISDGAERQNEALQSVNQEMSALSTTTEEIAASSNEVADLAERTAETGESGREAARDAVTAMDEIEDDAKGAVTEIRRLEEEVQQIDELIATISEIARQTNMLALNANIEASRSASGEDDEGFAAVAQEVKALSENVAEAADEAEKRLEAIRDRTERSAAEIEGTSAEIEDASRRVSEAVEALEAIAKLADETNVGVQEISAATQQQAASTQEVVAMVDDAATISEETTAEAETVAAAAEEQTSALTEVTESASSLSEQAGRLSEALDRFETDAEPDGSVAGSTAGADNGDGSVGLEGIEDPESVREREDERVQVNDAEDGVGSDPLEVVDGADGRIEDDPAGDGAGVDATQESTDGGDADADTVDRDADTTEQSDDDSTDGEDVFTFGDGSDG
;
A
#
# COMPACT_ATOMS: atom_id res chain seq x y z
N MET A 1 -21.07 -57.33 31.73
CA MET A 1 -21.32 -57.49 30.29
C MET A 1 -20.30 -58.48 29.75
N ASP A 2 -20.75 -59.58 29.15
CA ASP A 2 -19.92 -60.60 28.51
C ASP A 2 -20.28 -60.63 27.02
N PHE A 3 -19.44 -60.06 26.16
CA PHE A 3 -19.37 -60.30 24.72
C PHE A 3 -18.06 -59.68 24.16
N PRO A 4 -17.34 -60.28 23.20
CA PRO A 4 -17.13 -61.70 22.95
C PRO A 4 -15.65 -62.10 23.11
N ARG A 5 -15.34 -63.11 23.93
CA ARG A 5 -14.00 -63.75 24.02
C ARG A 5 -13.69 -64.67 22.81
N GLY A 6 -14.30 -64.42 21.64
CA GLY A 6 -14.33 -65.35 20.50
C GLY A 6 -13.34 -65.07 19.36
N LEU A 7 -12.90 -63.82 19.18
CA LEU A 7 -12.19 -63.40 17.96
C LEU A 7 -10.65 -63.52 18.01
N VAL A 8 -10.07 -63.87 19.16
CA VAL A 8 -8.61 -63.97 19.32
C VAL A 8 -8.15 -65.44 19.21
N PRO A 9 -7.32 -65.81 18.21
CA PRO A 9 -6.74 -67.15 18.07
C PRO A 9 -6.18 -67.72 19.39
N ALA A 10 -6.38 -69.02 19.63
CA ALA A 10 -5.94 -69.67 20.88
C ALA A 10 -4.43 -69.51 21.17
N ALA A 11 -3.62 -69.34 20.11
CA ALA A 11 -2.18 -69.07 20.20
C ALA A 11 -1.84 -67.73 20.89
N ILE A 12 -2.64 -66.68 20.65
CA ILE A 12 -2.44 -65.35 21.23
C ILE A 12 -2.95 -65.31 22.67
N ARG A 13 -3.96 -66.13 23.01
CA ARG A 13 -4.55 -66.15 24.37
C ARG A 13 -3.62 -66.72 25.45
N ARG A 14 -2.75 -67.67 25.10
CA ARG A 14 -1.91 -68.41 26.07
C ARG A 14 -0.56 -67.75 26.37
N ARG A 15 -0.10 -66.80 25.55
CA ARG A 15 1.24 -66.22 25.68
C ARG A 15 1.17 -64.72 25.92
N TYR A 16 1.57 -64.30 27.13
CA TYR A 16 1.65 -62.89 27.51
C TYR A 16 2.51 -62.07 26.53
N ALA A 17 3.66 -62.63 26.10
CA ALA A 17 4.57 -62.01 25.14
C ALA A 17 3.90 -61.58 23.83
N VAL A 18 2.99 -62.41 23.32
CA VAL A 18 2.31 -62.17 22.04
C VAL A 18 1.26 -61.08 22.18
N LYS A 19 0.55 -61.03 23.32
CA LYS A 19 -0.41 -59.94 23.61
C LYS A 19 0.30 -58.61 23.80
N PHE A 20 1.44 -58.61 24.50
CA PHE A 20 2.25 -57.41 24.73
C PHE A 20 2.87 -56.90 23.43
N GLY A 21 3.41 -57.79 22.59
CA GLY A 21 3.94 -57.43 21.27
C GLY A 21 2.86 -56.89 20.32
N ILE A 22 1.64 -57.45 20.34
CA ILE A 22 0.52 -56.91 19.56
C ILE A 22 0.09 -55.54 20.07
N ALA A 23 0.06 -55.30 21.39
CA ALA A 23 -0.28 -53.99 21.94
C ALA A 23 0.73 -52.90 21.55
N LEU A 24 2.02 -53.22 21.57
CA LEU A 24 3.08 -52.30 21.11
C LEU A 24 3.06 -52.07 19.60
N LEU A 25 2.75 -53.11 18.81
CA LEU A 25 2.62 -52.98 17.36
C LEU A 25 1.41 -52.11 16.99
N VAL A 26 0.30 -52.25 17.72
CA VAL A 26 -0.86 -51.36 17.56
C VAL A 26 -0.49 -49.93 17.97
N LEU A 27 0.21 -49.72 19.09
CA LEU A 27 0.64 -48.40 19.53
C LEU A 27 1.60 -47.73 18.52
N GLY A 28 2.59 -48.47 18.03
CA GLY A 28 3.54 -47.99 17.01
C GLY A 28 2.87 -47.69 15.68
N LEU A 29 1.92 -48.52 15.23
CA LEU A 29 1.11 -48.22 14.04
C LEU A 29 0.22 -47.00 14.24
N SER A 30 -0.35 -46.81 15.43
CA SER A 30 -1.17 -45.62 15.72
C SER A 30 -0.34 -44.34 15.71
N VAL A 31 0.85 -44.35 16.35
CA VAL A 31 1.76 -43.19 16.35
C VAL A 31 2.29 -42.92 14.94
N GLY A 32 2.67 -43.97 14.19
CA GLY A 32 3.08 -43.83 12.80
C GLY A 32 1.98 -43.28 11.89
N LEU A 33 0.73 -43.73 12.10
CA LEU A 33 -0.43 -43.22 11.34
C LEU A 33 -0.74 -41.77 11.70
N ILE A 34 -0.68 -41.39 12.98
CA ILE A 34 -0.90 -40.00 13.42
C ILE A 34 0.22 -39.09 12.90
N GLY A 35 1.48 -39.51 13.00
CA GLY A 35 2.61 -38.74 12.46
C GLY A 35 2.50 -38.55 10.95
N PHE A 36 2.19 -39.62 10.21
CA PHE A 36 1.98 -39.53 8.77
C PHE A 36 0.83 -38.60 8.37
N VAL A 37 -0.31 -38.69 9.06
CA VAL A 37 -1.47 -37.81 8.79
C VAL A 37 -1.18 -36.36 9.19
N ALA A 38 -0.48 -36.13 10.30
CA ALA A 38 -0.10 -34.80 10.75
C ALA A 38 0.90 -34.13 9.80
N THR A 39 1.95 -34.84 9.38
CA THR A 39 2.91 -34.33 8.39
C THR A 39 2.22 -34.06 7.05
N ALA A 40 1.38 -34.97 6.56
CA ALA A 40 0.62 -34.75 5.33
C ALA A 40 -0.34 -33.55 5.42
N GLY A 41 -0.97 -33.32 6.58
CA GLY A 41 -1.83 -32.16 6.82
C GLY A 41 -1.04 -30.85 6.83
N ILE A 42 0.11 -30.81 7.51
CA ILE A 42 0.99 -29.63 7.55
C ILE A 42 1.52 -29.32 6.15
N THR A 43 1.97 -30.32 5.39
CA THR A 43 2.45 -30.11 4.02
C THR A 43 1.37 -29.48 3.15
N HIS A 44 0.14 -30.00 3.19
CA HIS A 44 -0.96 -29.47 2.39
C HIS A 44 -1.32 -28.02 2.76
N GLU A 45 -1.36 -27.70 4.06
CA GLU A 45 -1.72 -26.36 4.53
C GLU A 45 -0.61 -25.32 4.31
N VAL A 46 0.65 -25.74 4.24
CA VAL A 46 1.76 -24.86 3.85
C VAL A 46 1.80 -24.68 2.34
N GLU A 47 1.54 -25.73 1.55
CA GLU A 47 1.47 -25.65 0.09
C GLU A 47 0.34 -24.72 -0.38
N GLU A 48 -0.87 -24.84 0.21
CA GLU A 48 -2.00 -23.95 -0.06
C GLU A 48 -1.67 -22.49 0.29
N ARG A 49 -1.03 -22.26 1.44
CA ARG A 49 -0.60 -20.90 1.82
C ARG A 49 0.43 -20.31 0.87
N VAL A 50 1.42 -21.11 0.44
CA VAL A 50 2.43 -20.66 -0.53
C VAL A 50 1.75 -20.28 -1.86
N GLN A 51 0.81 -21.10 -2.35
CA GLN A 51 0.06 -20.78 -3.57
C GLN A 51 -0.77 -19.50 -3.43
N ASP A 52 -1.45 -19.31 -2.30
CA ASP A 52 -2.21 -18.07 -2.04
C ASP A 52 -1.29 -16.84 -1.99
N ASP A 53 -0.15 -16.94 -1.30
CA ASP A 53 0.83 -15.84 -1.17
C ASP A 53 1.40 -15.44 -2.56
N HIS A 54 1.71 -16.41 -3.43
CA HIS A 54 2.20 -16.12 -4.79
C HIS A 54 1.11 -15.57 -5.73
N ALA A 55 -0.13 -16.05 -5.60
CA ALA A 55 -1.26 -15.48 -6.33
C ALA A 55 -1.52 -14.03 -5.90
N GLU A 56 -1.40 -13.73 -4.61
CA GLU A 56 -1.50 -12.38 -4.06
C GLU A 56 -0.37 -11.49 -4.59
N PHE A 57 0.87 -11.98 -4.62
CA PHE A 57 2.00 -11.27 -5.21
C PHE A 57 1.76 -10.90 -6.69
N ALA A 58 1.38 -11.86 -7.53
CA ALA A 58 1.03 -11.57 -8.93
C ALA A 58 -0.13 -10.57 -9.03
N GLY A 59 -1.10 -10.64 -8.10
CA GLY A 59 -2.19 -9.68 -7.97
C GLY A 59 -1.72 -8.26 -7.66
N GLN A 60 -0.74 -8.10 -6.77
CA GLN A 60 -0.15 -6.81 -6.42
C GLN A 60 0.59 -6.21 -7.63
N GLU A 61 1.39 -7.01 -8.35
CA GLU A 61 2.08 -6.54 -9.56
C GLU A 61 1.09 -6.13 -10.67
N ALA A 62 0.00 -6.88 -10.83
CA ALA A 62 -1.06 -6.52 -11.77
C ALA A 62 -1.80 -5.24 -11.38
N GLN A 63 -1.98 -4.98 -10.07
CA GLN A 63 -2.57 -3.75 -9.56
C GLN A 63 -1.62 -2.55 -9.74
N GLY A 64 -0.32 -2.73 -9.52
CA GLY A 64 0.69 -1.71 -9.81
C GLY A 64 0.65 -1.29 -11.28
N LEU A 65 0.63 -2.27 -12.19
CA LEU A 65 0.60 -1.98 -13.63
C LEU A 65 -0.72 -1.35 -14.06
N GLN A 66 -1.83 -1.73 -13.42
CA GLN A 66 -3.12 -1.04 -13.60
C GLN A 66 -3.00 0.44 -13.22
N MET A 67 -2.49 0.75 -12.03
CA MET A 67 -2.33 2.11 -11.54
C MET A 67 -1.41 2.92 -12.46
N TRP A 68 -0.32 2.34 -12.95
CA TRP A 68 0.56 2.98 -13.91
C TRP A 68 -0.15 3.29 -15.24
N ASN A 69 -0.93 2.37 -15.79
CA ASN A 69 -1.72 2.63 -17.00
C ASN A 69 -2.77 3.72 -16.77
N GLU A 70 -3.53 3.65 -15.67
CA GLU A 70 -4.54 4.67 -15.31
C GLU A 70 -3.90 6.06 -15.09
N GLN A 71 -2.71 6.11 -14.47
CA GLN A 71 -1.95 7.34 -14.28
C GLN A 71 -1.54 7.95 -15.62
N ASN A 72 -1.08 7.14 -16.58
CA ASN A 72 -0.73 7.62 -17.93
C ASN A 72 -1.97 8.13 -18.69
N GLU A 73 -3.10 7.43 -18.60
CA GLU A 73 -4.38 7.91 -19.15
C GLU A 73 -4.83 9.24 -18.50
N HIS A 74 -4.59 9.40 -17.20
CA HIS A 74 -4.85 10.65 -16.50
C HIS A 74 -3.93 11.77 -16.96
N THR A 75 -2.62 11.52 -17.10
CA THR A 75 -1.62 12.49 -17.55
C THR A 75 -1.95 13.04 -18.94
N ILE A 76 -2.25 12.18 -19.92
CA ILE A 76 -2.66 12.64 -21.26
C ILE A 76 -3.97 13.45 -21.19
N GLY A 77 -4.89 13.08 -20.29
CA GLY A 77 -6.08 13.86 -19.99
C GLY A 77 -5.74 15.27 -19.49
N VAL A 78 -4.92 15.40 -18.44
CA VAL A 78 -4.52 16.70 -17.88
C VAL A 78 -3.88 17.59 -18.95
N ILE A 79 -3.05 17.01 -19.83
CA ILE A 79 -2.45 17.73 -20.96
C ILE A 79 -3.53 18.22 -21.93
N ALA A 80 -4.42 17.34 -22.39
CA ALA A 80 -5.47 17.66 -23.36
C ALA A 80 -6.48 18.69 -22.83
N TRP A 81 -6.82 18.62 -21.54
CA TRP A 81 -7.76 19.53 -20.86
C TRP A 81 -7.09 20.83 -20.39
N SER A 82 -5.79 21.01 -20.62
CA SER A 82 -5.08 22.19 -20.17
C SER A 82 -5.51 23.46 -20.92
N GLY A 83 -5.51 24.59 -20.21
CA GLY A 83 -5.87 25.89 -20.80
C GLY A 83 -4.95 26.33 -21.95
N VAL A 84 -3.71 25.83 -22.00
CA VAL A 84 -2.78 26.15 -23.09
C VAL A 84 -3.12 25.38 -24.38
N VAL A 85 -3.53 24.11 -24.25
CA VAL A 85 -3.99 23.29 -25.39
C VAL A 85 -5.35 23.77 -25.88
N ALA A 86 -6.24 24.16 -24.96
CA ALA A 86 -7.54 24.76 -25.30
C ALA A 86 -7.42 26.11 -26.05
N ALA A 87 -6.29 26.80 -25.94
CA ALA A 87 -6.05 28.06 -26.65
C ALA A 87 -5.66 27.89 -28.13
N ASP A 88 -5.31 26.67 -28.56
CA ASP A 88 -4.88 26.32 -29.94
C ASP A 88 -3.75 27.25 -30.46
N ASP A 89 -2.76 27.54 -29.60
CA ASP A 89 -1.54 28.28 -29.97
C ASP A 89 -0.32 27.33 -29.93
N PRO A 90 0.14 26.81 -31.08
CA PRO A 90 1.23 25.84 -31.14
C PRO A 90 2.53 26.33 -30.48
N ALA A 91 2.82 27.63 -30.52
CA ALA A 91 4.04 28.16 -29.91
C ALA A 91 3.97 28.14 -28.37
N ALA A 92 2.80 28.42 -27.80
CA ALA A 92 2.58 28.36 -26.36
C ALA A 92 2.51 26.91 -25.86
N ILE A 93 1.88 26.02 -26.64
CA ILE A 93 1.83 24.58 -26.37
C ILE A 93 3.24 23.99 -26.36
N GLN A 94 4.07 24.34 -27.36
CA GLN A 94 5.45 23.90 -27.43
C GLN A 94 6.29 24.30 -26.21
N GLU A 95 6.18 25.56 -25.76
CA GLU A 95 6.88 26.03 -24.55
C GLU A 95 6.42 25.24 -23.32
N ARG A 96 5.12 24.95 -23.22
CA ARG A 96 4.58 24.17 -22.11
C ARG A 96 4.98 22.69 -22.15
N PHE A 97 5.06 22.08 -23.33
CA PHE A 97 5.48 20.70 -23.47
C PHE A 97 6.94 20.49 -23.02
N LEU A 98 7.84 21.40 -23.39
CA LEU A 98 9.23 21.37 -22.94
C LEU A 98 9.35 21.58 -21.42
N ASP A 99 8.51 22.46 -20.85
CA ASP A 99 8.42 22.65 -19.40
C ASP A 99 7.88 21.39 -18.70
N TRP A 100 6.89 20.70 -19.29
CA TRP A 100 6.39 19.43 -18.77
C TRP A 100 7.40 18.30 -18.90
N GLU A 101 8.12 18.17 -20.00
CA GLU A 101 9.19 17.18 -20.15
C GLU A 101 10.29 17.35 -19.09
N GLU A 102 10.59 18.58 -18.65
CA GLU A 102 11.55 18.84 -17.57
C GLU A 102 11.02 18.46 -16.17
N HIS A 103 9.69 18.38 -15.97
CA HIS A 103 9.06 18.23 -14.65
C HIS A 103 8.13 17.02 -14.48
N LEU A 104 7.78 16.31 -15.56
CA LEU A 104 7.09 15.02 -15.50
C LEU A 104 8.08 13.94 -15.07
N ASP A 105 7.56 12.84 -14.50
CA ASP A 105 8.38 11.70 -14.06
C ASP A 105 9.30 11.18 -15.19
N ALA A 106 10.36 10.49 -14.80
CA ALA A 106 11.36 9.89 -15.70
C ALA A 106 10.75 8.95 -16.76
N ASP A 107 9.47 8.61 -16.62
CA ASP A 107 8.71 7.67 -17.43
C ASP A 107 8.04 8.34 -18.66
N THR A 108 8.27 9.63 -18.93
CA THR A 108 7.75 10.31 -20.14
C THR A 108 8.78 10.31 -21.27
N PHE A 109 8.46 9.69 -22.40
CA PHE A 109 9.35 9.63 -23.57
C PHE A 109 9.12 10.79 -24.55
N ALA A 110 7.86 11.07 -24.93
CA ALA A 110 7.54 12.18 -25.83
C ALA A 110 6.09 12.66 -25.74
N ILE A 111 5.85 13.93 -26.05
CA ILE A 111 4.51 14.54 -26.12
C ILE A 111 4.37 15.29 -27.43
N SER A 112 3.29 15.04 -28.17
CA SER A 112 3.00 15.65 -29.48
C SER A 112 1.57 16.18 -29.54
N TYR A 113 1.39 17.33 -30.20
CA TYR A 113 0.10 17.97 -30.49
C TYR A 113 -0.13 17.95 -31.99
N VAL A 114 -1.21 17.30 -32.42
CA VAL A 114 -1.44 16.93 -33.82
C VAL A 114 -2.72 17.58 -34.35
N ASP A 115 -2.62 18.18 -35.53
CA ASP A 115 -3.76 18.51 -36.38
C ASP A 115 -4.16 17.25 -37.16
N THR A 116 -5.31 16.68 -36.83
CA THR A 116 -5.77 15.40 -37.40
C THR A 116 -6.41 15.58 -38.78
N ASP A 117 -6.84 16.80 -39.14
CA ASP A 117 -7.42 17.12 -40.46
C ASP A 117 -6.33 17.37 -41.50
N GLU A 118 -5.27 18.11 -41.12
CA GLU A 118 -4.11 18.37 -41.97
C GLU A 118 -3.07 17.24 -41.92
N GLY A 119 -3.12 16.40 -40.87
CA GLY A 119 -2.19 15.31 -40.63
C GLY A 119 -0.78 15.81 -40.31
N THR A 120 -0.67 16.86 -39.49
CA THR A 120 0.60 17.51 -39.16
C THR A 120 0.80 17.67 -37.66
N VAL A 121 2.05 17.52 -37.20
CA VAL A 121 2.42 17.75 -35.80
C VAL A 121 2.72 19.23 -35.61
N LEU A 122 1.91 19.90 -34.80
CA LEU A 122 1.97 21.34 -34.56
C LEU A 122 2.96 21.72 -33.46
N ALA A 123 3.12 20.87 -32.45
CA ALA A 123 4.11 21.00 -31.37
C ALA A 123 4.53 19.62 -30.87
N SER A 124 5.78 19.46 -30.47
CA SER A 124 6.31 18.18 -29.95
C SER A 124 7.51 18.39 -29.04
N THR A 125 7.67 17.56 -28.01
CA THR A 125 8.94 17.51 -27.25
C THR A 125 10.06 16.95 -28.13
N ASP A 126 9.78 15.93 -28.93
CA ASP A 126 10.66 15.44 -30.00
C ASP A 126 10.85 16.50 -31.10
N ASP A 127 12.09 17.00 -31.22
CA ASP A 127 12.52 18.00 -32.17
C ASP A 127 12.29 17.59 -33.65
N ASP A 128 12.44 16.30 -33.97
CA ASP A 128 12.35 15.78 -35.33
C ASP A 128 10.90 15.65 -35.82
N LEU A 129 9.94 15.54 -34.89
CA LEU A 129 8.52 15.49 -35.19
C LEU A 129 7.87 16.87 -35.39
N ARG A 130 8.53 17.99 -35.06
CA ARG A 130 7.89 19.32 -35.21
C ARG A 130 7.70 19.71 -36.67
N GLU A 131 6.47 20.12 -37.01
CA GLU A 131 6.04 20.42 -38.39
C GLU A 131 6.09 19.19 -39.33
N ALA A 132 6.31 18.00 -38.78
CA ALA A 132 6.36 16.74 -39.49
C ALA A 132 4.95 16.21 -39.81
N SER A 133 4.89 15.16 -40.63
CA SER A 133 3.62 14.47 -40.89
C SER A 133 3.21 13.68 -39.65
N ALA A 134 1.93 13.66 -39.30
CA ALA A 134 1.42 12.81 -38.21
C ALA A 134 1.73 11.32 -38.43
N ASP A 135 1.76 10.89 -39.70
CA ASP A 135 2.18 9.54 -40.11
C ASP A 135 3.66 9.21 -39.79
N GLU A 136 4.50 10.19 -39.44
CA GLU A 136 5.89 9.97 -39.02
C GLU A 136 5.99 9.63 -37.53
N ILE A 137 4.90 9.79 -36.75
CA ILE A 137 4.83 9.27 -35.39
C ILE A 137 4.73 7.74 -35.45
N GLU A 138 5.76 7.07 -34.95
CA GLU A 138 5.86 5.62 -35.02
C GLU A 138 4.74 4.92 -34.24
N ASN A 139 4.21 3.83 -34.81
CA ASN A 139 3.13 3.01 -34.24
C ASN A 139 1.82 3.75 -33.88
N VAL A 140 1.59 4.94 -34.44
CA VAL A 140 0.29 5.65 -34.36
C VAL A 140 -0.39 5.65 -35.74
N PRO A 141 -1.25 4.65 -36.05
CA PRO A 141 -1.95 4.60 -37.33
C PRO A 141 -3.09 5.64 -37.38
N GLU A 142 -3.54 6.03 -38.58
CA GLU A 142 -4.67 6.96 -38.79
C GLU A 142 -5.93 6.60 -37.96
N VAL A 143 -6.21 5.30 -37.81
CA VAL A 143 -7.34 4.79 -37.00
C VAL A 143 -7.24 5.14 -35.51
N ALA A 144 -6.04 5.43 -34.99
CA ALA A 144 -5.84 5.87 -33.61
C ALA A 144 -6.56 7.19 -33.36
N TYR A 145 -6.38 8.17 -34.26
CA TYR A 145 -7.04 9.48 -34.17
C TYR A 145 -8.55 9.39 -34.37
N GLU A 146 -9.04 8.44 -35.18
CA GLU A 146 -10.47 8.21 -35.37
C GLU A 146 -11.14 7.51 -34.17
N SER A 147 -10.39 6.71 -33.43
CA SER A 147 -10.89 5.87 -32.33
C SER A 147 -10.78 6.56 -30.97
N ALA A 148 -9.78 7.42 -30.81
CA ALA A 148 -9.63 8.27 -29.64
C ALA A 148 -10.83 9.20 -29.48
N THR A 149 -11.17 9.50 -28.23
CA THR A 149 -12.22 10.46 -27.89
C THR A 149 -11.71 11.44 -26.84
N GLU A 150 -12.51 12.41 -26.43
CA GLU A 150 -12.15 13.36 -25.36
C GLU A 150 -12.03 12.71 -23.97
N GLN A 151 -12.49 11.47 -23.80
CA GLN A 151 -12.57 10.76 -22.51
C GLN A 151 -11.87 9.40 -22.50
N VAL A 152 -11.79 8.74 -23.65
CA VAL A 152 -11.21 7.40 -23.78
C VAL A 152 -10.04 7.51 -24.77
N PRO A 153 -8.79 7.33 -24.31
CA PRO A 153 -7.64 7.33 -25.18
C PRO A 153 -7.60 6.05 -26.02
N TRP A 154 -6.98 6.15 -27.20
CA TRP A 154 -6.49 4.99 -27.91
C TRP A 154 -5.08 4.66 -27.42
N VAL A 155 -4.76 3.38 -27.21
CA VAL A 155 -3.45 2.93 -26.71
C VAL A 155 -2.81 1.98 -27.71
N SER A 156 -1.52 2.17 -28.00
CA SER A 156 -0.76 1.34 -28.92
C SER A 156 -0.43 -0.03 -28.32
N SER A 157 -0.05 -0.99 -29.16
CA SER A 157 0.80 -2.10 -28.69
C SER A 157 2.18 -1.54 -28.35
N PRO A 158 2.93 -2.14 -27.42
CA PRO A 158 4.26 -1.67 -27.08
C PRO A 158 5.22 -1.88 -28.26
N TYR A 159 6.22 -1.02 -28.36
CA TYR A 159 7.22 -1.05 -29.43
C TYR A 159 8.53 -0.42 -28.96
N VAL A 160 9.60 -0.65 -29.72
CA VAL A 160 10.90 -0.04 -29.43
C VAL A 160 11.01 1.27 -30.20
N LEU A 161 11.44 2.32 -29.51
CA LEU A 161 11.70 3.64 -30.10
C LEU A 161 13.14 4.05 -29.78
N GLU A 162 13.82 4.67 -30.76
CA GLU A 162 15.18 5.20 -30.58
C GLU A 162 15.10 6.65 -30.05
N GLY A 163 15.64 6.89 -28.86
CA GLY A 163 15.72 8.22 -28.23
C GLY A 163 16.78 9.13 -28.84
N GLU A 164 16.85 10.38 -28.39
CA GLU A 164 17.74 11.41 -28.97
C GLU A 164 19.24 11.07 -28.89
N LEU A 165 19.66 10.26 -27.91
CA LEU A 165 21.05 9.81 -27.78
C LEU A 165 21.34 8.48 -28.47
N GLY A 166 20.35 7.91 -29.16
CA GLY A 166 20.43 6.62 -29.84
C GLY A 166 20.28 5.43 -28.90
N GLU A 167 19.69 5.61 -27.72
CA GLU A 167 19.23 4.49 -26.89
C GLU A 167 17.90 3.96 -27.42
N GLU A 168 17.78 2.65 -27.55
CA GLU A 168 16.50 1.99 -27.84
C GLU A 168 15.78 1.77 -26.51
N THR A 169 14.50 2.11 -26.45
CA THR A 169 13.64 1.99 -25.26
C THR A 169 12.29 1.39 -25.65
N ALA A 170 11.76 0.48 -24.82
CA ALA A 170 10.40 -0.01 -24.99
C ALA A 170 9.39 1.04 -24.52
N VAL A 171 8.44 1.40 -25.37
CA VAL A 171 7.46 2.46 -25.11
C VAL A 171 6.04 2.02 -25.44
N ILE A 172 5.07 2.74 -24.88
CA ILE A 172 3.65 2.65 -25.25
C ILE A 172 3.09 4.05 -25.51
N THR A 173 2.20 4.18 -26.49
CA THR A 173 1.67 5.47 -26.93
C THR A 173 0.17 5.57 -26.74
N TYR A 174 -0.24 6.67 -26.13
CA TYR A 174 -1.62 7.07 -25.90
C TYR A 174 -2.00 8.20 -26.86
N VAL A 175 -3.21 8.16 -27.40
CA VAL A 175 -3.77 9.21 -28.25
C VAL A 175 -5.12 9.63 -27.70
N LEU A 176 -5.32 10.92 -27.44
CA LEU A 176 -6.57 11.47 -26.90
C LEU A 176 -7.00 12.69 -27.73
N SER A 177 -8.29 12.76 -28.07
CA SER A 177 -8.84 13.93 -28.77
C SER A 177 -8.91 15.13 -27.82
N VAL A 178 -8.67 16.33 -28.36
CA VAL A 178 -8.70 17.54 -27.54
C VAL A 178 -10.14 18.01 -27.33
N PRO A 179 -10.56 18.25 -26.07
CA PRO A 179 -11.92 18.67 -25.76
C PRO A 179 -12.36 19.93 -26.51
N GLY A 180 -13.48 19.83 -27.22
CA GLY A 180 -14.05 20.93 -28.00
C GLY A 180 -13.32 21.25 -29.31
N GLN A 181 -12.34 20.44 -29.72
CA GLN A 181 -11.56 20.59 -30.95
C GLN A 181 -11.48 19.24 -31.68
N ASP A 182 -12.45 18.98 -32.57
CA ASP A 182 -12.60 17.69 -33.27
C ASP A 182 -11.42 17.36 -34.21
N ASP A 183 -10.62 18.37 -34.59
CA ASP A 183 -9.48 18.30 -35.51
C ASP A 183 -8.11 18.34 -34.79
N ARG A 184 -8.11 18.06 -33.47
CA ARG A 184 -6.90 18.10 -32.64
C ARG A 184 -6.78 16.87 -31.74
N ALA A 185 -5.56 16.38 -31.61
CA ALA A 185 -5.22 15.28 -30.70
C ALA A 185 -3.91 15.53 -29.96
N ILE A 186 -3.81 14.97 -28.76
CA ILE A 186 -2.57 14.79 -28.04
C ILE A 186 -2.10 13.36 -28.26
N VAL A 187 -0.80 13.21 -28.51
CA VAL A 187 -0.10 11.93 -28.54
C VAL A 187 0.93 11.95 -27.41
N TYR A 188 0.83 11.00 -26.50
CA TYR A 188 1.69 10.89 -25.32
C TYR A 188 2.36 9.51 -25.34
N THR A 189 3.69 9.47 -25.34
CA THR A 189 4.47 8.23 -25.33
C THR A 189 5.13 8.07 -23.98
N ALA A 190 4.80 6.99 -23.28
CA ALA A 190 5.35 6.63 -21.98
C ALA A 190 6.46 5.58 -22.14
N ASP A 191 7.50 5.71 -21.32
CA ASP A 191 8.57 4.74 -21.17
C ASP A 191 8.04 3.53 -20.39
N LEU A 192 7.90 2.42 -21.10
CA LEU A 192 7.37 1.17 -20.56
C LEU A 192 8.47 0.37 -19.86
N GLU A 193 9.73 0.51 -20.30
CA GLU A 193 10.89 -0.14 -19.69
C GLU A 193 11.18 0.45 -18.30
N ALA A 194 11.05 1.76 -18.14
CA ALA A 194 11.18 2.44 -16.85
C ALA A 194 10.26 1.81 -15.78
N TYR A 195 9.01 1.47 -16.15
CA TYR A 195 8.10 0.77 -15.26
C TYR A 195 8.48 -0.69 -15.03
N GLY A 196 8.90 -1.43 -16.06
CA GLY A 196 9.35 -2.82 -15.93
C GLY A 196 10.48 -2.99 -14.92
N SER A 197 11.36 -2.00 -14.82
CA SER A 197 12.44 -1.98 -13.83
C SER A 197 11.98 -1.77 -12.37
N GLN A 198 10.70 -1.44 -12.15
CA GLN A 198 10.11 -1.23 -10.82
C GLN A 198 9.44 -2.48 -10.25
N PHE A 199 9.28 -3.55 -11.05
CA PHE A 199 8.88 -4.85 -10.50
C PHE A 199 9.81 -5.25 -9.36
N GLN A 200 9.30 -5.91 -8.31
CA GLN A 200 10.13 -6.25 -7.16
C GLN A 200 11.36 -7.06 -7.60
N ASP A 201 12.54 -6.46 -7.42
CA ASP A 201 13.85 -7.02 -7.75
C ASP A 201 14.19 -8.16 -6.77
N ASP A 202 13.48 -9.28 -6.89
CA ASP A 202 13.91 -10.57 -6.35
C ASP A 202 14.60 -11.31 -7.49
N GLU A 203 15.93 -11.47 -7.39
CA GLU A 203 16.79 -12.18 -8.36
C GLU A 203 16.29 -13.60 -8.72
N ARG A 204 15.25 -14.11 -8.03
CA ARG A 204 14.69 -15.46 -8.16
C ARG A 204 13.33 -15.52 -8.86
N THR A 205 12.67 -14.38 -9.10
CA THR A 205 11.38 -14.32 -9.78
C THR A 205 11.55 -13.68 -11.16
N THR A 206 10.92 -14.24 -12.18
CA THR A 206 10.85 -13.62 -13.51
C THR A 206 9.42 -13.24 -13.84
N THR A 207 9.19 -11.96 -14.07
CA THR A 207 7.88 -11.36 -14.30
C THR A 207 7.72 -10.99 -15.76
N VAL A 208 6.64 -11.47 -16.36
CA VAL A 208 6.29 -11.20 -17.75
C VAL A 208 4.83 -10.78 -17.82
N VAL A 209 4.53 -9.74 -18.57
CA VAL A 209 3.17 -9.30 -18.83
C VAL A 209 2.80 -9.66 -20.25
N VAL A 210 1.62 -10.24 -20.43
CA VAL A 210 1.11 -10.66 -21.74
C VAL A 210 -0.21 -10.00 -22.10
N ASP A 211 -0.38 -9.65 -23.37
CA ASP A 211 -1.63 -9.09 -23.89
C ASP A 211 -2.72 -10.16 -24.11
N GLY A 212 -3.91 -9.74 -24.55
CA GLY A 212 -5.02 -10.66 -24.88
C GLY A 212 -4.78 -11.57 -26.10
N ALA A 213 -3.67 -11.39 -26.83
CA ALA A 213 -3.21 -12.25 -27.90
C ALA A 213 -2.05 -13.19 -27.45
N ASP A 214 -1.79 -13.25 -26.14
CA ASP A 214 -0.71 -14.01 -25.50
C ASP A 214 0.67 -13.60 -26.03
N ARG A 215 0.88 -12.29 -26.25
CA ARG A 215 2.20 -11.73 -26.60
C ARG A 215 2.78 -10.95 -25.44
N ILE A 216 4.09 -11.05 -25.27
CA ILE A 216 4.82 -10.33 -24.22
C ILE A 216 4.81 -8.84 -24.54
N ILE A 217 4.41 -8.04 -23.56
CA ILE A 217 4.34 -6.59 -23.66
C ILE A 217 5.29 -5.87 -22.71
N LEU A 218 5.65 -6.51 -21.60
CA LEU A 218 6.52 -5.98 -20.54
C LEU A 218 7.19 -7.15 -19.81
N ASP A 219 8.44 -6.99 -19.38
CA ASP A 219 9.11 -7.91 -18.46
C ASP A 219 10.04 -7.15 -17.50
N ASP A 220 10.52 -7.85 -16.46
CA ASP A 220 11.49 -7.34 -15.47
C ASP A 220 12.96 -7.53 -15.90
N ALA A 221 13.20 -8.12 -17.07
CA ALA A 221 14.51 -8.57 -17.51
C ALA A 221 15.07 -7.75 -18.71
N GLY A 222 14.47 -6.60 -19.01
CA GLY A 222 14.91 -5.69 -20.08
C GLY A 222 14.77 -6.29 -21.48
N TYR A 223 13.80 -7.18 -21.69
CA TYR A 223 13.44 -7.77 -22.99
C TYR A 223 14.48 -8.68 -23.66
N GLY A 224 15.52 -9.10 -22.93
CA GLY A 224 16.60 -9.96 -23.45
C GLY A 224 17.59 -9.20 -24.33
N ASP A 225 18.37 -9.93 -25.14
CA ASP A 225 19.34 -9.30 -26.06
C ASP A 225 18.60 -8.56 -27.20
N GLU A 226 18.81 -7.25 -27.33
CA GLU A 226 18.24 -6.41 -28.41
C GLU A 226 16.68 -6.48 -28.51
N TYR A 227 15.97 -6.50 -27.37
CA TYR A 227 14.50 -6.52 -27.29
C TYR A 227 13.80 -7.72 -27.97
N GLU A 228 14.48 -8.86 -28.11
CA GLU A 228 13.97 -9.99 -28.89
C GLU A 228 12.66 -10.60 -28.36
N THR A 229 12.37 -10.41 -27.07
CA THR A 229 11.17 -10.96 -26.42
C THR A 229 9.95 -10.05 -26.54
N LEU A 230 10.13 -8.75 -26.78
CA LEU A 230 9.02 -7.80 -26.93
C LEU A 230 8.13 -8.19 -28.12
N ASN A 231 6.82 -8.24 -27.90
CA ASN A 231 5.81 -8.74 -28.85
C ASN A 231 5.99 -10.21 -29.31
N SER A 232 6.90 -10.96 -28.71
CA SER A 232 7.03 -12.40 -28.96
C SER A 232 5.84 -13.16 -28.36
N ALA A 233 5.55 -14.34 -28.90
CA ALA A 233 4.47 -15.16 -28.36
C ALA A 233 4.91 -15.80 -27.05
N TYR A 234 4.13 -15.60 -25.99
CA TYR A 234 4.33 -16.29 -24.72
C TYR A 234 3.75 -17.72 -24.84
N ASP A 235 4.60 -18.72 -24.66
CA ASP A 235 4.27 -20.14 -24.85
C ASP A 235 4.05 -20.91 -23.55
N GLY A 236 3.73 -20.21 -22.46
CA GLY A 236 3.35 -20.79 -21.17
C GLY A 236 1.96 -21.42 -21.15
N ASP A 237 1.47 -21.75 -19.95
CA ASP A 237 0.19 -22.46 -19.81
C ASP A 237 -1.00 -21.55 -20.13
N ALA A 238 -1.70 -21.86 -21.23
CA ALA A 238 -2.88 -21.09 -21.65
C ALA A 238 -4.07 -21.22 -20.68
N GLY A 239 -4.12 -22.29 -19.88
CA GLY A 239 -5.14 -22.47 -18.85
C GLY A 239 -4.95 -21.48 -17.69
N LEU A 240 -3.71 -21.25 -17.29
CA LEU A 240 -3.33 -20.25 -16.28
C LEU A 240 -3.72 -18.83 -16.72
N LEU A 241 -3.41 -18.44 -17.96
CA LEU A 241 -3.80 -17.14 -18.51
C LEU A 241 -5.31 -16.95 -18.57
N GLU A 242 -6.05 -17.97 -19.01
CA GLU A 242 -7.51 -17.91 -19.06
C GLU A 242 -8.13 -17.84 -17.64
N ALA A 243 -7.57 -18.58 -16.68
CA ALA A 243 -7.98 -18.51 -15.29
C ALA A 243 -7.75 -17.11 -14.71
N ALA A 244 -6.59 -16.50 -14.95
CA ALA A 244 -6.31 -15.12 -14.53
C ALA A 244 -7.33 -14.12 -15.10
N ARG A 245 -7.70 -14.27 -16.38
CA ARG A 245 -8.65 -13.38 -17.05
C ARG A 245 -10.10 -13.54 -16.57
N THR A 246 -10.49 -14.74 -16.11
CA THR A 246 -11.90 -15.10 -15.86
C THR A 246 -12.25 -15.39 -14.41
N GLU A 247 -11.34 -15.99 -13.65
CA GLU A 247 -11.55 -16.48 -12.28
C GLU A 247 -10.78 -15.65 -11.24
N GLY A 248 -9.71 -14.95 -11.63
CA GLY A 248 -8.90 -14.09 -10.76
C GLY A 248 -7.46 -14.59 -10.63
N ALA A 249 -6.68 -13.99 -9.73
CA ALA A 249 -5.30 -14.38 -9.51
C ALA A 249 -5.20 -15.87 -9.10
N SER A 250 -4.26 -16.60 -9.69
CA SER A 250 -4.10 -18.03 -9.42
C SER A 250 -2.67 -18.50 -9.66
N THR A 251 -2.32 -19.60 -9.01
CA THR A 251 -0.97 -20.19 -9.05
C THR A 251 -1.05 -21.65 -9.50
N GLN A 252 -0.09 -22.08 -10.33
CA GLN A 252 0.02 -23.46 -10.81
C GLN A 252 1.47 -23.94 -10.83
N GLU A 253 1.66 -25.23 -10.54
CA GLU A 253 2.93 -25.94 -10.73
C GLU A 253 3.02 -26.50 -12.16
N LEU A 254 4.16 -26.29 -12.82
CA LEU A 254 4.35 -26.61 -14.22
C LEU A 254 5.72 -27.30 -14.43
N GLU A 255 5.74 -28.28 -15.34
CA GLU A 255 6.91 -29.14 -15.63
C GLU A 255 7.71 -28.71 -16.88
N THR A 256 7.32 -27.61 -17.54
CA THR A 256 7.99 -27.13 -18.76
C THR A 256 7.92 -25.62 -18.82
N ALA A 257 9.06 -24.97 -18.62
CA ALA A 257 9.17 -23.52 -18.68
C ALA A 257 8.85 -23.03 -20.12
N PRO A 258 8.21 -21.85 -20.27
CA PRO A 258 8.08 -21.18 -21.55
C PRO A 258 9.48 -20.98 -22.16
N SER A 259 9.62 -21.20 -23.48
CA SER A 259 10.92 -21.10 -24.14
C SER A 259 11.50 -19.69 -24.10
N VAL A 260 10.64 -18.68 -23.95
CA VAL A 260 11.06 -17.29 -23.78
C VAL A 260 11.76 -17.01 -22.46
N LEU A 261 11.59 -17.84 -21.41
CA LEU A 261 12.32 -17.60 -20.17
C LEU A 261 13.82 -17.96 -20.29
N GLU A 262 14.21 -18.74 -21.31
CA GLU A 262 15.63 -19.03 -21.57
C GLU A 262 16.44 -17.76 -21.90
N SER A 263 15.83 -16.75 -22.54
CA SER A 263 16.49 -15.46 -22.81
C SER A 263 16.72 -14.62 -21.55
N TYR A 264 15.98 -14.91 -20.47
CA TYR A 264 16.15 -14.29 -19.16
C TYR A 264 17.09 -15.09 -18.24
N GLY A 265 17.65 -16.22 -18.71
CA GLY A 265 18.52 -17.08 -17.91
C GLY A 265 17.78 -17.97 -16.91
N PHE A 266 16.45 -18.11 -17.04
CA PHE A 266 15.63 -18.98 -16.21
C PHE A 266 15.80 -20.45 -16.64
N GLU A 267 16.47 -21.25 -15.82
CA GLU A 267 16.68 -22.68 -16.06
C GLU A 267 16.09 -23.50 -14.90
N ALA A 268 14.85 -23.99 -15.06
CA ALA A 268 14.19 -24.87 -14.09
C ALA A 268 13.46 -26.03 -14.77
N ASP A 269 13.61 -27.24 -14.23
CA ASP A 269 12.88 -28.44 -14.69
C ASP A 269 11.40 -28.41 -14.24
N GLU A 270 11.13 -27.90 -13.03
CA GLU A 270 9.81 -27.68 -12.44
C GLU A 270 9.76 -26.27 -11.84
N TYR A 271 8.67 -25.56 -12.05
CA TYR A 271 8.50 -24.18 -11.61
C TYR A 271 7.05 -23.90 -11.21
N VAL A 272 6.88 -22.83 -10.45
CA VAL A 272 5.60 -22.26 -10.08
C VAL A 272 5.36 -21.04 -10.95
N ALA A 273 4.17 -20.95 -11.53
CA ALA A 273 3.72 -19.77 -12.26
C ALA A 273 2.45 -19.21 -11.61
N SER A 274 2.44 -17.92 -11.37
CA SER A 274 1.27 -17.21 -10.84
C SER A 274 0.84 -16.15 -11.82
N ALA A 275 -0.46 -16.05 -12.06
CA ALA A 275 -0.99 -15.12 -13.04
C ALA A 275 -2.15 -14.31 -12.46
N ALA A 276 -2.15 -13.00 -12.75
CA ALA A 276 -3.21 -12.09 -12.33
C ALA A 276 -3.54 -11.10 -13.45
N ARG A 277 -4.82 -10.74 -13.53
CA ARG A 277 -5.32 -9.80 -14.54
C ARG A 277 -5.06 -8.36 -14.10
N VAL A 278 -4.58 -7.55 -15.05
CA VAL A 278 -4.59 -6.09 -14.95
C VAL A 278 -6.01 -5.60 -15.27
N SER A 279 -6.68 -4.94 -14.33
CA SER A 279 -8.04 -4.45 -14.56
C SER A 279 -8.04 -3.28 -15.55
N GLY A 280 -9.14 -3.11 -16.29
CA GLY A 280 -9.23 -2.09 -17.34
C GLY A 280 -8.58 -2.48 -18.67
N THR A 281 -7.67 -3.46 -18.67
CA THR A 281 -6.99 -3.96 -19.87
C THR A 281 -7.28 -5.45 -20.13
N ASP A 282 -6.70 -5.97 -21.21
CA ASP A 282 -6.64 -7.40 -21.53
C ASP A 282 -5.30 -8.03 -21.09
N TRP A 283 -4.51 -7.31 -20.28
CA TRP A 283 -3.18 -7.74 -19.86
C TRP A 283 -3.23 -8.70 -18.67
N VAL A 284 -2.27 -9.60 -18.62
CA VAL A 284 -2.08 -10.56 -17.54
C VAL A 284 -0.61 -10.51 -17.13
N VAL A 285 -0.36 -10.25 -15.85
CA VAL A 285 0.96 -10.42 -15.25
C VAL A 285 1.16 -11.88 -14.94
N VAL A 286 2.32 -12.43 -15.28
CA VAL A 286 2.72 -13.82 -15.00
C VAL A 286 4.10 -13.82 -14.35
N THR A 287 4.18 -14.32 -13.13
CA THR A 287 5.43 -14.48 -12.39
C THR A 287 5.87 -15.94 -12.44
N HIS A 288 7.18 -16.17 -12.49
CA HIS A 288 7.77 -17.50 -12.61
C HIS A 288 8.87 -17.66 -11.57
N GLU A 289 8.82 -18.74 -10.81
CA GLU A 289 9.83 -19.05 -9.79
C GLU A 289 10.15 -20.56 -9.80
N PRO A 290 11.42 -20.97 -9.67
CA PRO A 290 11.78 -22.39 -9.58
C PRO A 290 11.16 -23.09 -8.35
N ILE A 291 10.64 -24.30 -8.52
CA ILE A 291 9.91 -25.02 -7.45
C ILE A 291 10.76 -25.29 -6.20
N GLU A 292 12.09 -25.41 -6.38
CA GLU A 292 13.04 -25.64 -5.30
C GLU A 292 13.17 -24.44 -4.36
N GLU A 293 13.01 -23.23 -4.89
CA GLU A 293 13.00 -21.98 -4.12
C GLU A 293 11.64 -21.83 -3.40
N THR A 294 10.53 -22.05 -4.13
CA THR A 294 9.16 -21.90 -3.60
C THR A 294 8.81 -22.91 -2.51
N TYR A 295 9.14 -24.19 -2.67
CA TYR A 295 8.76 -25.27 -1.75
C TYR A 295 9.93 -25.96 -1.03
N GLY A 296 11.16 -25.45 -1.16
CA GLY A 296 12.34 -26.05 -0.54
C GLY A 296 12.20 -26.26 0.97
N PHE A 297 11.56 -25.31 1.66
CA PHE A 297 11.22 -25.42 3.08
C PHE A 297 10.18 -26.54 3.34
N VAL A 298 9.14 -26.64 2.51
CA VAL A 298 8.06 -27.64 2.65
C VAL A 298 8.61 -29.07 2.47
N ALA A 299 9.48 -29.25 1.48
CA ALA A 299 10.17 -30.52 1.23
C ALA A 299 11.02 -30.94 2.44
N ALA A 300 11.74 -30.00 3.05
CA ALA A 300 12.53 -30.26 4.26
C ALA A 300 11.63 -30.65 5.46
N VAL A 301 10.50 -29.98 5.68
CA VAL A 301 9.55 -30.32 6.75
C VAL A 301 8.99 -31.73 6.59
N ASN A 302 8.66 -32.14 5.36
CA ASN A 302 8.17 -33.48 5.08
C ASN A 302 9.24 -34.57 5.32
N GLU A 303 10.47 -34.34 4.85
CA GLU A 303 11.57 -35.30 5.02
C GLU A 303 11.93 -35.50 6.51
N TRP A 304 12.13 -34.41 7.24
CA TRP A 304 12.44 -34.47 8.67
C TRP A 304 11.27 -35.00 9.50
N GLY A 305 10.02 -34.69 9.13
CA GLY A 305 8.81 -35.22 9.78
C GLY A 305 8.66 -36.74 9.65
N LEU A 306 8.97 -37.29 8.47
CA LEU A 306 8.98 -38.73 8.23
C LEU A 306 10.11 -39.42 9.00
N ILE A 307 11.32 -38.83 9.03
CA ILE A 307 12.45 -39.37 9.81
C ILE A 307 12.13 -39.38 11.30
N ALA A 308 11.58 -38.29 11.85
CA ALA A 308 11.18 -38.21 13.26
C ALA A 308 10.14 -39.27 13.63
N THR A 309 9.13 -39.47 12.76
CA THR A 309 8.10 -40.51 12.94
C THR A 309 8.69 -41.92 12.87
N ALA A 310 9.59 -42.18 11.91
CA ALA A 310 10.27 -43.47 11.76
C ALA A 310 11.14 -43.80 12.98
N VAL A 311 11.92 -42.84 13.46
CA VAL A 311 12.74 -42.98 14.68
C VAL A 311 11.85 -43.23 15.89
N GLY A 312 10.73 -42.51 16.03
CA GLY A 312 9.76 -42.73 17.11
C GLY A 312 9.17 -44.15 17.13
N VAL A 313 8.77 -44.67 15.98
CA VAL A 313 8.26 -46.06 15.86
C VAL A 313 9.37 -47.08 16.15
N LEU A 314 10.61 -46.82 15.71
CA LEU A 314 11.76 -47.70 15.93
C LEU A 314 12.14 -47.73 17.41
N LEU A 315 12.11 -46.61 18.11
CA LEU A 315 12.31 -46.51 19.56
C LEU A 315 11.23 -47.26 20.34
N ILE A 316 9.94 -47.11 19.99
CA ILE A 316 8.84 -47.88 20.61
C ILE A 316 9.03 -49.39 20.38
N GLY A 317 9.47 -49.79 19.19
CA GLY A 317 9.80 -51.17 18.86
C GLY A 317 10.98 -51.73 19.64
N ALA A 318 12.05 -50.95 19.79
CA ALA A 318 13.27 -51.32 20.52
C ALA A 318 13.00 -51.48 22.03
N VAL A 319 12.35 -50.49 22.65
CA VAL A 319 11.92 -50.54 24.06
C VAL A 319 10.98 -51.73 24.29
N GLY A 320 10.04 -51.95 23.37
CA GLY A 320 9.12 -53.08 23.39
C GLY A 320 9.81 -54.46 23.32
N ALA A 321 10.83 -54.59 22.48
CA ALA A 321 11.59 -55.83 22.31
C ALA A 321 12.43 -56.16 23.56
N VAL A 322 13.09 -55.16 24.15
CA VAL A 322 13.92 -55.32 25.35
C VAL A 322 13.06 -55.69 26.57
N VAL A 323 12.00 -54.92 26.83
CA VAL A 323 11.11 -55.13 28.00
C VAL A 323 10.25 -56.39 27.84
N GLY A 324 9.75 -56.67 26.64
CA GLY A 324 8.86 -57.79 26.35
C GLY A 324 9.54 -59.16 26.38
N ARG A 325 10.75 -59.26 25.83
CA ARG A 325 11.51 -60.53 25.76
C ARG A 325 12.00 -60.97 27.15
N ASN A 326 12.48 -60.03 27.96
CA ASN A 326 13.00 -60.32 29.29
C ASN A 326 11.89 -60.72 30.27
N THR A 327 10.73 -60.05 30.18
CA THR A 327 9.60 -60.30 31.08
C THR A 327 8.88 -61.62 30.78
N ALA A 328 8.63 -61.93 29.51
CA ALA A 328 7.89 -63.15 29.16
C ALA A 328 8.68 -64.45 29.34
N SER A 329 9.99 -64.44 29.06
CA SER A 329 10.88 -65.60 29.27
C SER A 329 10.94 -66.00 30.75
N SER A 330 10.99 -65.00 31.64
CA SER A 330 11.07 -65.20 33.08
C SER A 330 9.78 -65.80 33.67
N ILE A 331 8.61 -65.35 33.21
CA ILE A 331 7.32 -65.89 33.67
C ILE A 331 7.08 -67.33 33.16
N ASP A 332 7.49 -67.63 31.92
CA ASP A 332 7.35 -68.97 31.35
C ASP A 332 8.29 -69.99 32.02
N LYS A 333 9.50 -69.57 32.40
CA LYS A 333 10.42 -70.37 33.21
C LYS A 333 9.87 -70.64 34.61
N LEU A 334 9.31 -69.62 35.29
CA LEU A 334 8.69 -69.79 36.61
C LEU A 334 7.49 -70.74 36.55
N THR A 335 6.64 -70.62 35.53
CA THR A 335 5.46 -71.47 35.36
C THR A 335 5.85 -72.94 35.13
N ARG A 336 6.86 -73.20 34.28
CA ARG A 336 7.39 -74.56 34.06
C ARG A 336 8.04 -75.17 35.29
N LYS A 337 8.72 -74.34 36.10
CA LYS A 337 9.32 -74.78 37.37
C LYS A 337 8.23 -75.10 38.42
N ALA A 338 7.15 -74.31 38.47
CA ALA A 338 6.00 -74.56 39.33
C ALA A 338 5.19 -75.82 38.95
N GLU A 339 5.02 -76.11 37.64
CA GLU A 339 4.38 -77.36 37.17
C GLU A 339 5.19 -78.60 37.58
N ARG A 340 6.54 -78.53 37.55
CA ARG A 340 7.39 -79.64 38.04
C ARG A 340 7.24 -79.87 39.55
N MET A 341 7.07 -78.80 40.33
CA MET A 341 6.78 -78.93 41.76
C MET A 341 5.39 -79.52 42.03
N GLU A 342 4.40 -79.24 41.19
CA GLU A 342 3.06 -79.88 41.25
C GLU A 342 3.14 -81.39 40.97
N GLU A 343 4.05 -81.82 40.10
CA GLU A 343 4.30 -83.23 39.76
C GLU A 343 5.16 -83.98 40.80
N GLY A 344 5.57 -83.32 41.89
CA GLY A 344 6.28 -83.92 43.03
C GLY A 344 7.81 -83.79 43.00
N ASP A 345 8.35 -83.01 42.07
CA ASP A 345 9.78 -82.68 41.98
C ASP A 345 10.07 -81.39 42.77
N LEU A 346 10.50 -81.53 44.03
CA LEU A 346 10.87 -80.42 44.92
C LEU A 346 12.35 -80.02 44.80
N ASP A 347 13.09 -80.62 43.85
CA ASP A 347 14.50 -80.33 43.52
C ASP A 347 14.66 -79.27 42.42
N VAL A 348 13.56 -78.59 42.10
CA VAL A 348 13.56 -77.53 41.11
C VAL A 348 14.14 -76.26 41.72
N ASP A 349 15.30 -75.83 41.23
CA ASP A 349 15.93 -74.57 41.61
C ASP A 349 15.04 -73.38 41.20
N LEU A 350 14.69 -72.51 42.15
CA LEU A 350 13.82 -71.34 42.00
C LEU A 350 14.59 -70.02 42.24
N GLU A 351 15.91 -69.99 42.01
CA GLU A 351 16.66 -68.74 42.09
C GLU A 351 16.43 -67.82 40.88
N THR A 352 16.37 -66.51 41.15
CA THR A 352 16.30 -65.47 40.11
C THR A 352 17.10 -64.24 40.53
N LYS A 353 17.77 -63.59 39.57
CA LYS A 353 18.52 -62.35 39.79
C LYS A 353 17.65 -61.08 39.64
N ARG A 354 16.33 -61.22 39.47
CA ARG A 354 15.40 -60.08 39.34
C ARG A 354 14.92 -59.59 40.71
N ILE A 355 14.92 -58.27 40.91
CA ILE A 355 14.49 -57.60 42.15
C ILE A 355 13.08 -56.97 42.09
N ASP A 356 12.40 -57.09 40.96
CA ASP A 356 11.10 -56.49 40.72
C ASP A 356 9.92 -57.38 41.17
N ASN A 357 8.70 -57.01 40.79
CA ASN A 357 7.49 -57.76 41.14
C ASN A 357 7.50 -59.24 40.68
N ILE A 358 8.30 -59.61 39.67
CA ILE A 358 8.48 -61.01 39.25
C ILE A 358 9.52 -61.71 40.13
N GLY A 359 10.56 -61.00 40.59
CA GLY A 359 11.49 -61.46 41.62
C GLY A 359 10.78 -61.87 42.91
N ARG A 360 9.91 -60.99 43.44
CA ARG A 360 9.07 -61.30 44.61
C ARG A 360 8.14 -62.50 44.40
N LEU A 361 7.77 -62.82 43.16
CA LEU A 361 6.99 -64.00 42.81
C LEU A 361 7.83 -65.28 42.88
N TYR A 362 9.10 -65.25 42.43
CA TYR A 362 10.05 -66.35 42.61
C TYR A 362 10.29 -66.63 44.10
N ASP A 363 10.53 -65.60 44.92
CA ASP A 363 10.72 -65.75 46.38
C ASP A 363 9.50 -66.37 47.08
N GLY A 364 8.29 -66.01 46.64
CA GLY A 364 7.03 -66.54 47.16
C GLY A 364 6.82 -68.02 46.82
N PHE A 365 7.16 -68.46 45.61
CA PHE A 365 7.12 -69.88 45.23
C PHE A 365 8.26 -70.68 45.87
N ASP A 366 9.41 -70.07 46.07
CA ASP A 366 10.57 -70.68 46.72
C ASP A 366 10.32 -70.95 48.21
N SER A 367 9.73 -69.98 48.90
CA SER A 367 9.29 -70.14 50.30
C SER A 367 8.25 -71.27 50.45
N MET A 368 7.38 -71.47 49.45
CA MET A 368 6.41 -72.57 49.42
C MET A 368 7.08 -73.94 49.15
N ARG A 369 8.15 -73.99 48.34
CA ARG A 369 8.99 -75.17 48.08
C ARG A 369 9.74 -75.61 49.34
N VAL A 370 10.44 -74.68 50.00
CA VAL A 370 11.23 -74.95 51.21
C VAL A 370 10.32 -75.45 52.34
N ALA A 371 9.14 -74.84 52.52
CA ALA A 371 8.15 -75.30 53.50
C ALA A 371 7.57 -76.71 53.19
N LEU A 372 7.52 -77.14 51.93
CA LEU A 372 7.11 -78.49 51.52
C LEU A 372 8.23 -79.54 51.66
N ARG A 373 9.50 -79.11 51.59
CA ARG A 373 10.71 -79.95 51.69
C ARG A 373 11.11 -80.21 53.14
N ASP A 374 11.04 -79.18 53.99
CA ASP A 374 11.33 -79.26 55.43
C ASP A 374 10.30 -80.11 56.20
N GLN A 375 9.09 -80.32 55.66
CA GLN A 375 8.07 -81.15 56.30
C GLN A 375 8.27 -82.68 56.07
N ILE A 376 9.29 -83.10 55.31
CA ILE A 376 9.54 -84.52 54.96
C ILE A 376 10.90 -85.07 55.43
N GLU A 377 11.88 -84.24 55.83
CA GLU A 377 13.22 -84.70 56.24
C GLU A 377 13.60 -84.35 57.71
N GLU A 378 12.63 -84.36 58.62
CA GLU A 378 12.89 -84.23 60.06
C GLU A 378 12.57 -85.54 60.81
N ALA A 379 13.23 -86.63 60.42
CA ALA A 379 13.26 -87.89 61.18
C ALA A 379 14.59 -88.64 61.02
N GLU A 380 15.42 -88.52 62.05
CA GLU A 380 16.47 -89.44 62.48
C GLU A 380 17.88 -89.35 61.85
N ALA A 381 18.76 -88.76 62.66
CA ALA A 381 20.07 -89.29 63.04
C ALA A 381 21.28 -88.96 62.16
N ALA A 382 21.79 -87.76 62.42
CA ALA A 382 23.22 -87.52 62.52
C ALA A 382 23.92 -88.54 63.45
N ARG A 383 24.79 -89.39 62.90
CA ARG A 383 26.13 -89.70 63.44
C ARG A 383 26.80 -90.81 62.64
N GLU A 384 27.89 -90.43 61.97
CA GLU A 384 29.11 -91.21 61.66
C GLU A 384 29.60 -91.03 60.22
N GLU A 385 30.01 -89.83 59.81
CA GLU A 385 31.03 -89.72 58.74
C GLU A 385 31.83 -88.40 58.79
N ALA A 386 32.27 -87.99 59.98
CA ALA A 386 33.08 -86.77 60.15
C ALA A 386 34.52 -87.09 60.63
N GLU A 387 35.14 -88.13 60.08
CA GLU A 387 36.51 -88.53 60.47
C GLU A 387 37.49 -88.74 59.31
N ARG A 388 37.21 -88.29 58.09
CA ARG A 388 38.22 -88.29 57.00
C ARG A 388 38.53 -86.96 56.32
N GLU A 389 37.89 -85.87 56.70
CA GLU A 389 38.09 -84.56 56.06
C GLU A 389 38.83 -83.55 56.97
N ARG A 390 39.77 -84.00 57.80
CA ARG A 390 40.52 -83.08 58.70
C ARG A 390 41.94 -82.74 58.24
N GLU A 391 42.53 -83.49 57.33
CA GLU A 391 43.88 -83.16 56.80
C GLU A 391 43.84 -82.38 55.46
N ARG A 392 42.71 -82.39 54.74
CA ARG A 392 42.54 -81.61 53.49
C ARG A 392 42.19 -80.14 53.75
N VAL A 393 41.53 -79.85 54.88
CA VAL A 393 41.04 -78.51 55.26
C VAL A 393 42.15 -77.55 55.67
N GLU A 394 43.24 -78.02 56.29
CA GLU A 394 44.32 -77.13 56.75
C GLU A 394 45.20 -76.58 55.60
N GLN A 395 45.40 -77.34 54.52
CA GLN A 395 46.13 -76.85 53.33
C GLN A 395 45.28 -75.95 52.42
N ILE A 396 43.97 -76.22 52.34
CA ILE A 396 43.02 -75.37 51.62
C ILE A 396 42.82 -74.04 52.37
N ASN A 397 42.65 -74.06 53.70
CA ASN A 397 42.50 -72.83 54.48
C ASN A 397 43.71 -71.89 54.39
N ALA A 398 44.94 -72.40 54.44
CA ALA A 398 46.13 -71.54 54.34
C ALA A 398 46.28 -70.85 52.96
N ARG A 399 45.83 -71.51 51.89
CA ARG A 399 45.82 -70.93 50.53
C ARG A 399 44.64 -69.98 50.31
N LEU A 400 43.47 -70.32 50.83
CA LEU A 400 42.31 -69.42 50.82
C LEU A 400 42.59 -68.15 51.65
N GLU A 401 43.33 -68.26 52.76
CA GLU A 401 43.82 -67.10 53.53
C GLU A 401 44.78 -66.23 52.69
N GLU A 402 45.76 -66.81 51.98
CA GLU A 402 46.67 -66.07 51.09
C GLU A 402 45.94 -65.37 49.93
N LYS A 403 44.98 -66.06 49.29
CA LYS A 403 44.12 -65.48 48.24
C LYS A 403 43.15 -64.42 48.77
N ALA A 404 42.64 -64.60 49.98
CA ALA A 404 41.78 -63.62 50.62
C ALA A 404 42.56 -62.35 51.00
N ASP A 405 43.83 -62.48 51.41
CA ASP A 405 44.73 -61.33 51.63
C ASP A 405 44.99 -60.60 50.30
N GLU A 406 45.28 -61.33 49.21
CA GLU A 406 45.46 -60.74 47.86
C GLU A 406 44.20 -60.01 47.37
N TYR A 407 43.01 -60.59 47.53
CA TYR A 407 41.76 -59.94 47.19
C TYR A 407 41.44 -58.76 48.11
N SER A 408 41.81 -58.85 49.40
CA SER A 408 41.66 -57.74 50.35
C SER A 408 42.49 -56.54 49.92
N ASP A 409 43.72 -56.74 49.44
CA ASP A 409 44.57 -55.66 48.94
C ASP A 409 43.96 -54.97 47.70
N VAL A 410 43.40 -55.74 46.76
CA VAL A 410 42.70 -55.21 45.57
C VAL A 410 41.40 -54.49 45.94
N MET A 411 40.63 -55.03 46.89
CA MET A 411 39.43 -54.37 47.41
C MET A 411 39.76 -53.07 48.16
N GLU A 412 40.89 -53.00 48.86
CA GLU A 412 41.36 -51.79 49.54
C GLU A 412 41.78 -50.71 48.53
N ALA A 413 42.43 -51.08 47.42
CA ALA A 413 42.71 -50.18 46.30
C ALA A 413 41.42 -49.64 45.65
N ALA A 414 40.46 -50.52 45.35
CA ALA A 414 39.16 -50.13 44.82
C ALA A 414 38.37 -49.21 45.76
N ALA A 415 38.39 -49.49 47.06
CA ALA A 415 37.76 -48.65 48.08
C ALA A 415 38.44 -47.28 48.24
N ALA A 416 39.74 -47.18 47.89
CA ALA A 416 40.49 -45.93 47.89
C ALA A 416 40.20 -45.05 46.66
N GLY A 417 39.53 -45.60 45.63
CA GLY A 417 39.16 -44.92 44.40
C GLY A 417 39.83 -45.48 43.15
N ASP A 418 40.71 -46.47 43.25
CA ASP A 418 41.33 -47.11 42.08
C ASP A 418 40.37 -48.13 41.46
N LEU A 419 39.55 -47.69 40.50
CA LEU A 419 38.62 -48.55 39.78
C LEU A 419 39.31 -49.33 38.65
N THR A 420 40.62 -49.15 38.42
CA THR A 420 41.42 -49.94 37.46
C THR A 420 41.92 -51.25 38.07
N ALA A 421 41.90 -51.36 39.40
CA ALA A 421 42.33 -52.55 40.12
C ALA A 421 41.54 -53.80 39.67
N ARG A 422 42.23 -54.91 39.40
CA ARG A 422 41.62 -56.17 38.98
C ARG A 422 42.17 -57.35 39.78
N MET A 423 41.28 -58.24 40.17
CA MET A 423 41.65 -59.52 40.78
C MET A 423 42.09 -60.52 39.71
N ASP A 424 43.11 -61.32 40.01
CA ASP A 424 43.55 -62.39 39.11
C ASP A 424 42.54 -63.55 39.11
N VAL A 425 42.19 -64.00 37.90
CA VAL A 425 41.20 -65.05 37.62
C VAL A 425 41.89 -66.35 37.15
N ASP A 426 43.19 -66.32 36.84
CA ASP A 426 43.92 -67.46 36.27
C ASP A 426 44.82 -68.14 37.30
N ASP A 427 44.24 -69.04 38.08
CA ASP A 427 45.00 -70.03 38.82
C ASP A 427 44.61 -71.41 38.30
N GLY A 428 45.48 -72.04 37.50
CA GLY A 428 45.25 -73.32 36.81
C GLY A 428 45.04 -74.56 37.70
N ASN A 429 44.36 -74.44 38.84
CA ASN A 429 43.97 -75.49 39.78
C ASN A 429 42.46 -75.52 40.01
N ALA A 430 41.85 -76.71 39.84
CA ALA A 430 40.40 -76.92 39.95
C ALA A 430 39.83 -76.89 41.39
N ASP A 431 40.64 -76.60 42.41
CA ASP A 431 40.24 -76.63 43.83
C ASP A 431 39.86 -75.23 44.39
N ASP A 432 40.03 -74.15 43.63
CA ASP A 432 39.80 -72.74 44.06
C ASP A 432 38.69 -72.03 43.22
N GLU A 433 37.77 -72.80 42.64
CA GLU A 433 36.71 -72.33 41.72
C GLU A 433 35.83 -71.23 42.35
N ALA A 434 35.57 -71.29 43.65
CA ALA A 434 34.80 -70.28 44.37
C ALA A 434 35.52 -68.93 44.51
N MET A 435 36.86 -68.92 44.65
CA MET A 435 37.63 -67.66 44.71
C MET A 435 37.74 -67.04 43.30
N ALA A 436 37.94 -67.86 42.28
CA ALA A 436 37.95 -67.40 40.89
C ALA A 436 36.60 -66.80 40.45
N GLU A 437 35.48 -67.38 40.90
CA GLU A 437 34.14 -66.82 40.70
C GLU A 437 33.97 -65.45 41.38
N ILE A 438 34.43 -65.31 42.63
CA ILE A 438 34.43 -64.03 43.35
C ILE A 438 35.27 -62.97 42.63
N ALA A 439 36.47 -63.32 42.14
CA ALA A 439 37.30 -62.40 41.36
C ALA A 439 36.62 -61.97 40.06
N ALA A 440 35.97 -62.90 39.35
CA ALA A 440 35.25 -62.58 38.12
C ALA A 440 34.06 -61.65 38.37
N GLU A 441 33.23 -61.94 39.38
CA GLU A 441 32.08 -61.10 39.74
C GLU A 441 32.52 -59.73 40.28
N PHE A 442 33.61 -59.66 41.05
CA PHE A 442 34.17 -58.41 41.54
C PHE A 442 34.74 -57.54 40.41
N ASN A 443 35.46 -58.14 39.46
CA ASN A 443 35.97 -57.44 38.28
C ASN A 443 34.82 -56.94 37.38
N GLU A 444 33.74 -57.71 37.22
CA GLU A 444 32.53 -57.27 36.50
C GLU A 444 31.85 -56.09 37.21
N MET A 445 31.74 -56.13 38.54
CA MET A 445 31.23 -55.01 39.33
C MET A 445 32.09 -53.74 39.18
N LEU A 446 33.42 -53.86 39.23
CA LEU A 446 34.30 -52.71 39.03
C LEU A 446 34.20 -52.14 37.61
N ALA A 447 34.09 -52.99 36.59
CA ALA A 447 33.90 -52.53 35.21
C ALA A 447 32.57 -51.75 35.02
N GLU A 448 31.49 -52.18 35.69
CA GLU A 448 30.20 -51.46 35.66
C GLU A 448 30.27 -50.12 36.41
N ILE A 449 30.94 -50.09 37.58
CA ILE A 449 31.15 -48.85 38.34
C ILE A 449 32.03 -47.88 37.54
N GLU A 450 33.10 -48.37 36.92
CA GLU A 450 33.97 -47.60 36.03
C GLU A 450 33.18 -47.00 34.86
N THR A 451 32.34 -47.80 34.21
CA THR A 451 31.45 -47.33 33.13
C THR A 451 30.49 -46.25 33.62
N THR A 452 29.90 -46.44 34.80
CA THR A 452 28.97 -45.46 35.40
C THR A 452 29.66 -44.14 35.76
N VAL A 453 30.88 -44.19 36.29
CA VAL A 453 31.70 -43.00 36.60
C VAL A 453 32.05 -42.27 35.31
N ALA A 454 32.50 -42.98 34.27
CA ALA A 454 32.79 -42.39 32.97
C ALA A 454 31.56 -41.79 32.27
N GLU A 455 30.38 -42.40 32.43
CA GLU A 455 29.11 -41.82 31.94
C GLU A 455 28.71 -40.57 32.72
N ALA A 456 28.87 -40.56 34.04
CA ALA A 456 28.57 -39.41 34.89
C ALA A 456 29.52 -38.23 34.62
N GLU A 457 30.80 -38.51 34.35
CA GLU A 457 31.79 -37.50 33.96
C GLU A 457 31.43 -36.87 32.62
N ARG A 458 31.13 -37.70 31.59
CA ARG A 458 30.64 -37.23 30.29
C ARG A 458 29.38 -36.39 30.41
N PHE A 459 28.44 -36.80 31.27
CA PHE A 459 27.22 -36.03 31.52
C PHE A 459 27.54 -34.68 32.20
N ALA A 460 28.42 -34.65 33.20
CA ALA A 460 28.85 -33.42 33.85
C ALA A 460 29.51 -32.45 32.85
N THR A 461 30.43 -32.94 32.01
CA THR A 461 31.05 -32.12 30.95
C THR A 461 30.01 -31.59 29.96
N ALA A 462 29.10 -32.43 29.48
CA ALA A 462 28.05 -32.01 28.56
C ALA A 462 27.14 -30.94 29.17
N VAL A 463 26.79 -31.07 30.46
CA VAL A 463 25.99 -30.07 31.19
C VAL A 463 26.76 -28.76 31.35
N ALA A 464 28.05 -28.80 31.66
CA ALA A 464 28.89 -27.61 31.76
C ALA A 464 28.97 -26.86 30.42
N THR A 465 29.25 -27.56 29.32
CA THR A 465 29.29 -26.98 27.97
C THR A 465 27.94 -26.41 27.54
N ALA A 466 26.84 -27.15 27.78
CA ALA A 466 25.50 -26.65 27.47
C ALA A 466 25.17 -25.39 28.29
N SER A 467 25.59 -25.32 29.56
CA SER A 467 25.38 -24.16 30.42
C SER A 467 26.18 -22.93 29.96
N GLU A 468 27.43 -23.13 29.49
CA GLU A 468 28.24 -22.07 28.88
C GLU A 468 27.60 -21.55 27.59
N GLN A 469 27.09 -22.44 26.73
CA GLN A 469 26.37 -22.05 25.52
C GLN A 469 25.10 -21.25 25.83
N VAL A 470 24.30 -21.70 26.82
CA VAL A 470 23.10 -20.95 27.26
C VAL A 470 23.47 -19.57 27.80
N THR A 471 24.59 -19.45 28.52
CA THR A 471 25.09 -18.17 29.01
C THR A 471 25.44 -17.23 27.86
N ALA A 472 26.19 -17.72 26.86
CA ALA A 472 26.56 -16.93 25.69
C ALA A 472 25.32 -16.48 24.89
N SER A 473 24.37 -17.38 24.60
CA SER A 473 23.13 -17.03 23.91
C SER A 473 22.27 -16.04 24.72
N SER A 474 22.25 -16.15 26.05
CA SER A 474 21.52 -15.20 26.90
C SER A 474 22.15 -13.79 26.85
N GLU A 475 23.47 -13.69 26.74
CA GLU A 475 24.16 -12.41 26.55
C GLU A 475 23.87 -11.76 25.19
N GLU A 476 23.80 -12.56 24.13
CA GLU A 476 23.42 -12.12 22.78
C GLU A 476 21.99 -11.59 22.77
N VAL A 477 21.02 -12.36 23.30
CA VAL A 477 19.61 -11.93 23.36
C VAL A 477 19.45 -10.67 24.22
N ARG A 478 20.21 -10.55 25.32
CA ARG A 478 20.22 -9.34 26.14
C ARG A 478 20.76 -8.13 25.39
N SER A 479 21.71 -8.33 24.48
CA SER A 479 22.21 -7.26 23.62
C SER A 479 21.19 -6.83 22.58
N ALA A 480 20.54 -7.79 21.93
CA ALA A 480 19.43 -7.53 21.01
C ALA A 480 18.27 -6.81 21.72
N SER A 481 17.92 -7.21 22.95
CA SER A 481 16.86 -6.55 23.74
C SER A 481 17.18 -5.08 24.03
N ARG A 482 18.45 -4.76 24.32
CA ARG A 482 18.89 -3.35 24.50
C ARG A 482 18.77 -2.54 23.22
N GLN A 483 19.10 -3.14 22.08
CA GLN A 483 18.95 -2.50 20.78
C GLN A 483 17.47 -2.25 20.45
N VAL A 484 16.57 -3.19 20.78
CA VAL A 484 15.12 -3.00 20.68
C VAL A 484 14.66 -1.81 21.54
N THR A 485 15.14 -1.68 22.77
CA THR A 485 14.83 -0.52 23.64
C THR A 485 15.33 0.81 23.06
N GLU A 486 16.49 0.82 22.39
CA GLU A 486 16.99 2.03 21.73
C GLU A 486 16.11 2.40 20.52
N SER A 487 15.81 1.43 19.65
CA SER A 487 14.94 1.65 18.50
C SER A 487 13.52 2.08 18.90
N ILE A 488 12.95 1.52 19.98
CA ILE A 488 11.61 1.90 20.42
C ILE A 488 11.57 3.32 21.03
N GLN A 489 12.66 3.77 21.63
CA GLN A 489 12.82 5.15 22.09
C GLN A 489 12.83 6.12 20.90
N GLU A 490 13.56 5.78 19.83
CA GLU A 490 13.60 6.57 18.59
C GLU A 490 12.22 6.63 17.92
N ILE A 491 11.48 5.51 17.91
CA ILE A 491 10.10 5.45 17.41
C ILE A 491 9.19 6.37 18.22
N SER A 492 9.27 6.32 19.56
CA SER A 492 8.47 7.18 20.45
C SER A 492 8.78 8.67 20.21
N ASP A 493 10.06 9.04 20.13
CA ASP A 493 10.49 10.42 19.85
C ASP A 493 10.09 10.87 18.43
N GLY A 494 10.04 9.92 17.48
CA GLY A 494 9.51 10.13 16.13
C GLY A 494 8.01 10.43 16.13
N ALA A 495 7.22 9.64 16.85
CA ALA A 495 5.78 9.81 16.97
C ALA A 495 5.41 11.13 17.67
N GLU A 496 6.15 11.54 18.69
CA GLU A 496 5.92 12.83 19.37
C GLU A 496 6.19 14.02 18.43
N ARG A 497 7.29 13.99 17.67
CA ARG A 497 7.59 15.01 16.64
C ARG A 497 6.55 15.02 15.53
N GLN A 498 6.04 13.85 15.13
CA GLN A 498 4.96 13.75 14.14
C GLN A 498 3.69 14.44 14.65
N ASN A 499 3.30 14.23 15.92
CA ASN A 499 2.16 14.91 16.52
C ASN A 499 2.33 16.45 16.53
N GLU A 500 3.52 16.96 16.85
CA GLU A 500 3.81 18.40 16.77
C GLU A 500 3.70 18.96 15.33
N ALA A 501 4.17 18.20 14.33
CA ALA A 501 4.04 18.56 12.92
C ALA A 501 2.57 18.59 12.48
N LEU A 502 1.79 17.58 12.86
CA LEU A 502 0.35 17.49 12.56
C LEU A 502 -0.45 18.65 13.17
N GLN A 503 -0.12 19.08 14.39
CA GLN A 503 -0.70 20.28 15.00
C GLN A 503 -0.39 21.56 14.21
N SER A 504 0.76 21.63 13.55
CA SER A 504 1.13 22.74 12.68
C SER A 504 0.34 22.70 11.37
N VAL A 505 0.19 21.52 10.76
CA VAL A 505 -0.65 21.33 9.57
C VAL A 505 -2.10 21.72 9.86
N ASN A 506 -2.66 21.34 11.03
CA ASN A 506 -4.02 21.71 11.41
C ASN A 506 -4.21 23.24 11.52
N GLN A 507 -3.20 23.97 11.99
CA GLN A 507 -3.21 25.44 12.01
C GLN A 507 -3.20 26.04 10.60
N GLU A 508 -2.40 25.49 9.69
CA GLU A 508 -2.36 25.91 8.28
C GLU A 508 -3.68 25.61 7.57
N MET A 509 -4.30 24.46 7.83
CA MET A 509 -5.63 24.12 7.29
C MET A 509 -6.73 25.03 7.81
N SER A 510 -6.65 25.44 9.09
CA SER A 510 -7.56 26.45 9.66
C SER A 510 -7.41 27.82 8.97
N ALA A 511 -6.18 28.21 8.64
CA ALA A 511 -5.91 29.43 7.88
C ALA A 511 -6.45 29.32 6.44
N LEU A 512 -6.23 28.17 5.78
CA LEU A 512 -6.74 27.91 4.44
C LEU A 512 -8.26 27.95 4.38
N SER A 513 -8.95 27.37 5.37
CA SER A 513 -10.42 27.45 5.49
C SER A 513 -10.89 28.91 5.58
N THR A 514 -10.20 29.74 6.36
CA THR A 514 -10.53 31.17 6.48
C THR A 514 -10.36 31.89 5.15
N THR A 515 -9.25 31.67 4.44
CA THR A 515 -9.00 32.28 3.13
C THR A 515 -9.99 31.79 2.07
N THR A 516 -10.41 30.53 2.13
CA THR A 516 -11.43 29.96 1.24
C THR A 516 -12.77 30.65 1.44
N GLU A 517 -13.19 30.90 2.69
CA GLU A 517 -14.39 31.69 2.99
C GLU A 517 -14.29 33.14 2.47
N GLU A 518 -13.12 33.77 2.60
CA GLU A 518 -12.87 35.12 2.06
C GLU A 518 -12.97 35.17 0.52
N ILE A 519 -12.42 34.18 -0.17
CA ILE A 519 -12.52 34.05 -1.63
C ILE A 519 -13.99 33.86 -2.05
N ALA A 520 -14.74 33.02 -1.34
CA ALA A 520 -16.17 32.82 -1.61
C ALA A 520 -16.97 34.12 -1.44
N ALA A 521 -16.69 34.90 -0.39
CA ALA A 521 -17.33 36.20 -0.16
C ALA A 521 -16.98 37.21 -1.26
N SER A 522 -15.69 37.31 -1.64
CA SER A 522 -15.21 38.19 -2.69
C SER A 522 -15.82 37.84 -4.06
N SER A 523 -15.89 36.55 -4.38
CA SER A 523 -16.51 36.05 -5.61
C SER A 523 -17.99 36.47 -5.70
N ASN A 524 -18.75 36.33 -4.62
CA ASN A 524 -20.14 36.81 -4.59
C ASN A 524 -20.27 38.32 -4.82
N GLU A 525 -19.33 39.13 -4.31
CA GLU A 525 -19.32 40.59 -4.54
C GLU A 525 -19.01 40.92 -6.01
N VAL A 526 -18.08 40.19 -6.65
CA VAL A 526 -17.78 40.37 -8.07
C VAL A 526 -18.96 39.95 -8.95
N ALA A 527 -19.67 38.86 -8.61
CA ALA A 527 -20.88 38.45 -9.31
C ALA A 527 -21.97 39.53 -9.28
N ASP A 528 -22.27 40.11 -8.11
CA ASP A 528 -23.23 41.23 -7.99
C ASP A 528 -22.81 42.45 -8.84
N LEU A 529 -21.51 42.77 -8.83
CA LEU A 529 -20.99 43.88 -9.62
C LEU A 529 -21.09 43.61 -11.13
N ALA A 530 -20.82 42.39 -11.56
CA ALA A 530 -20.94 41.97 -12.96
C ALA A 530 -22.40 42.05 -13.42
N GLU A 531 -23.35 41.50 -12.65
CA GLU A 531 -24.78 41.57 -12.96
C GLU A 531 -25.26 43.03 -13.09
N ARG A 532 -24.90 43.89 -12.14
CA ARG A 532 -25.24 45.33 -12.19
C ARG A 532 -24.58 46.06 -13.35
N THR A 533 -23.40 45.63 -13.79
CA THR A 533 -22.71 46.18 -14.96
C THR A 533 -23.43 45.79 -16.24
N ALA A 534 -23.88 44.54 -16.35
CA ALA A 534 -24.69 44.06 -17.47
C ALA A 534 -26.01 44.83 -17.56
N GLU A 535 -26.74 45.00 -16.45
CA GLU A 535 -27.97 45.79 -16.39
C GLU A 535 -27.76 47.26 -16.79
N THR A 536 -26.65 47.86 -16.35
CA THR A 536 -26.28 49.25 -16.68
C THR A 536 -25.93 49.38 -18.16
N GLY A 537 -25.19 48.41 -18.71
CA GLY A 537 -24.88 48.33 -20.14
C GLY A 537 -26.16 48.26 -20.97
N GLU A 538 -27.11 47.40 -20.57
CA GLU A 538 -28.40 47.26 -21.25
C GLU A 538 -29.24 48.54 -21.22
N SER A 539 -29.37 49.15 -20.04
CA SER A 539 -30.11 50.41 -19.89
C SER A 539 -29.47 51.54 -20.69
N GLY A 540 -28.13 51.61 -20.71
CA GLY A 540 -27.40 52.57 -21.53
C GLY A 540 -27.65 52.34 -23.02
N ARG A 541 -27.67 51.08 -23.45
CA ARG A 541 -27.92 50.66 -24.82
C ARG A 541 -29.31 51.07 -25.29
N GLU A 542 -30.33 50.87 -24.46
CA GLU A 542 -31.70 51.34 -24.72
C GLU A 542 -31.77 52.87 -24.87
N ALA A 543 -31.19 53.62 -23.93
CA ALA A 543 -31.16 55.08 -23.99
C ALA A 543 -30.43 55.62 -25.24
N ALA A 544 -29.36 54.95 -25.68
CA ALA A 544 -28.65 55.31 -26.90
C ALA A 544 -29.47 55.00 -28.17
N ARG A 545 -30.21 53.89 -28.21
CA ARG A 545 -31.15 53.58 -29.32
C ARG A 545 -32.29 54.59 -29.43
N ASP A 546 -32.82 55.05 -28.30
CA ASP A 546 -33.80 56.14 -28.27
C ASP A 546 -33.21 57.43 -28.84
N ALA A 547 -31.94 57.73 -28.52
CA ALA A 547 -31.24 58.89 -29.07
C ALA A 547 -31.02 58.78 -30.59
N VAL A 548 -30.69 57.60 -31.12
CA VAL A 548 -30.61 57.37 -32.58
C VAL A 548 -31.98 57.64 -33.22
N THR A 549 -33.05 57.10 -32.65
CA THR A 549 -34.42 57.32 -33.16
C THR A 549 -34.79 58.80 -33.18
N ALA A 550 -34.43 59.55 -32.14
CA ALA A 550 -34.65 60.99 -32.10
C ALA A 550 -33.81 61.75 -33.14
N MET A 551 -32.59 61.30 -33.45
CA MET A 551 -31.77 61.89 -34.51
C MET A 551 -32.39 61.67 -35.89
N ASP A 552 -32.94 60.49 -36.15
CA ASP A 552 -33.65 60.18 -37.40
C ASP A 552 -34.88 61.10 -37.58
N GLU A 553 -35.64 61.35 -36.50
CA GLU A 553 -36.75 62.30 -36.52
C GLU A 553 -36.29 63.74 -36.84
N ILE A 554 -35.17 64.18 -36.26
CA ILE A 554 -34.61 65.52 -36.52
C ILE A 554 -34.10 65.62 -37.97
N GLU A 555 -33.51 64.55 -38.52
CA GLU A 555 -33.07 64.49 -39.91
C GLU A 555 -34.26 64.66 -40.88
N ASP A 556 -35.38 63.99 -40.59
CA ASP A 556 -36.61 64.11 -41.37
C ASP A 556 -37.22 65.52 -41.28
N ASP A 557 -37.21 66.15 -40.10
CA ASP A 557 -37.61 67.55 -39.92
C ASP A 557 -36.70 68.51 -40.71
N ALA A 558 -35.38 68.27 -40.74
CA ALA A 558 -34.43 69.06 -41.52
C ALA A 558 -34.70 68.94 -43.03
N LYS A 559 -34.95 67.73 -43.54
CA LYS A 559 -35.37 67.49 -44.94
C LYS A 559 -36.69 68.21 -45.27
N GLY A 560 -37.63 68.21 -44.33
CA GLY A 560 -38.88 68.96 -44.42
C GLY A 560 -38.64 70.47 -44.55
N ALA A 561 -37.77 71.03 -43.71
CA ALA A 561 -37.42 72.46 -43.74
C ALA A 561 -36.74 72.86 -45.05
N VAL A 562 -35.82 72.04 -45.59
CA VAL A 562 -35.22 72.28 -46.92
C VAL A 562 -36.30 72.32 -48.01
N THR A 563 -37.30 71.45 -47.92
CA THR A 563 -38.41 71.42 -48.90
C THR A 563 -39.24 72.70 -48.86
N GLU A 564 -39.56 73.21 -47.67
CA GLU A 564 -40.29 74.49 -47.52
C GLU A 564 -39.46 75.70 -47.96
N ILE A 565 -38.14 75.69 -47.73
CA ILE A 565 -37.24 76.73 -48.23
C ILE A 565 -37.21 76.75 -49.77
N ARG A 566 -37.16 75.60 -50.42
CA ARG A 566 -37.24 75.51 -51.90
C ARG A 566 -38.56 76.05 -52.43
N ARG A 567 -39.67 75.76 -51.74
CA ARG A 567 -40.97 76.34 -52.09
C ARG A 567 -41.00 77.86 -51.93
N LEU A 568 -40.38 78.40 -50.87
CA LEU A 568 -40.24 79.84 -50.70
C LEU A 568 -39.39 80.47 -51.82
N GLU A 569 -38.31 79.81 -52.25
CA GLU A 569 -37.49 80.27 -53.38
C GLU A 569 -38.33 80.38 -54.68
N GLU A 570 -39.18 79.40 -54.95
CA GLU A 570 -40.13 79.44 -56.08
C GLU A 570 -41.15 80.59 -55.95
N GLU A 571 -41.69 80.84 -54.76
CA GLU A 571 -42.61 81.96 -54.52
C GLU A 571 -41.91 83.32 -54.69
N VAL A 572 -40.68 83.46 -54.19
CA VAL A 572 -39.85 84.66 -54.38
C VAL A 572 -39.59 84.91 -55.87
N GLN A 573 -39.31 83.87 -56.65
CA GLN A 573 -39.12 83.97 -58.10
C GLN A 573 -40.40 84.43 -58.82
N GLN A 574 -41.56 83.93 -58.42
CA GLN A 574 -42.85 84.39 -58.98
C GLN A 574 -43.13 85.87 -58.66
N ILE A 575 -42.76 86.33 -57.46
CA ILE A 575 -42.91 87.75 -57.09
C ILE A 575 -41.94 88.62 -57.90
N ASP A 576 -40.71 88.16 -58.14
CA ASP A 576 -39.73 88.86 -58.98
C ASP A 576 -40.27 89.12 -60.40
N GLU A 577 -40.87 88.10 -61.03
CA GLU A 577 -41.54 88.24 -62.33
C GLU A 577 -42.69 89.27 -62.32
N LEU A 578 -43.45 89.31 -61.23
CA LEU A 578 -44.54 90.28 -61.04
C LEU A 578 -44.00 91.70 -60.88
N ILE A 579 -42.94 91.90 -60.08
CA ILE A 579 -42.30 93.21 -59.90
C ILE A 579 -41.69 93.70 -61.22
N ALA A 580 -41.06 92.83 -62.00
CA ALA A 580 -40.57 93.16 -63.34
C ALA A 580 -41.70 93.63 -64.27
N THR A 581 -42.86 92.98 -64.21
CA THR A 581 -44.07 93.37 -64.95
C THR A 581 -44.59 94.74 -64.50
N ILE A 582 -44.64 95.00 -63.18
CA ILE A 582 -45.05 96.29 -62.62
C ILE A 582 -44.09 97.42 -63.03
N SER A 583 -42.78 97.17 -62.98
CA SER A 583 -41.74 98.10 -63.42
C SER A 583 -41.92 98.46 -64.91
N GLU A 584 -42.23 97.47 -65.76
CA GLU A 584 -42.53 97.69 -67.16
C GLU A 584 -43.82 98.50 -67.38
N ILE A 585 -44.90 98.20 -66.64
CA ILE A 585 -46.15 98.98 -66.68
C ILE A 585 -45.92 100.42 -66.24
N ALA A 586 -45.12 100.65 -65.19
CA ALA A 586 -44.76 101.98 -64.71
C ALA A 586 -43.95 102.74 -65.75
N ARG A 587 -43.00 102.08 -66.43
CA ARG A 587 -42.23 102.63 -67.56
C ARG A 587 -43.15 103.03 -68.73
N GLN A 588 -44.09 102.17 -69.11
CA GLN A 588 -45.08 102.44 -70.15
C GLN A 588 -46.02 103.60 -69.76
N THR A 589 -46.47 103.63 -68.51
CA THR A 589 -47.36 104.69 -67.99
C THR A 589 -46.65 106.04 -67.92
N ASN A 590 -45.38 106.06 -67.51
CA ASN A 590 -44.52 107.25 -67.56
C ASN A 590 -44.37 107.77 -69.01
N MET A 591 -44.15 106.88 -69.97
CA MET A 591 -44.07 107.23 -71.40
C MET A 591 -45.41 107.76 -71.95
N LEU A 592 -46.54 107.16 -71.57
CA LEU A 592 -47.88 107.63 -71.95
C LEU A 592 -48.20 109.00 -71.34
N ALA A 593 -47.87 109.21 -70.06
CA ALA A 593 -48.04 110.47 -69.35
C ALA A 593 -47.14 111.58 -69.92
N LEU A 594 -45.90 111.24 -70.28
CA LEU A 594 -44.98 112.15 -70.98
C LEU A 594 -45.54 112.57 -72.35
N ASN A 595 -46.05 111.62 -73.14
CA ASN A 595 -46.71 111.90 -74.41
C ASN A 595 -47.96 112.78 -74.24
N ALA A 596 -48.77 112.53 -73.21
CA ALA A 596 -49.95 113.34 -72.88
C ALA A 596 -49.60 114.77 -72.43
N ASN A 597 -48.54 114.94 -71.62
CA ASN A 597 -48.04 116.25 -71.18
C ASN A 597 -47.45 117.07 -72.36
N ILE A 598 -46.78 116.39 -73.31
CA ILE A 598 -46.29 117.00 -74.55
C ILE A 598 -47.46 117.47 -75.43
N GLU A 599 -48.53 116.68 -75.57
CA GLU A 599 -49.70 117.04 -76.37
C GLU A 599 -50.52 118.17 -75.73
N ALA A 600 -50.67 118.17 -74.40
CA ALA A 600 -51.28 119.28 -73.66
C ALA A 600 -50.47 120.59 -73.79
N SER A 601 -49.14 120.50 -73.88
CA SER A 601 -48.26 121.66 -74.14
C SER A 601 -48.31 122.16 -75.60
N ARG A 602 -48.78 121.35 -76.56
CA ARG A 602 -48.95 121.71 -77.97
C ARG A 602 -50.27 122.42 -78.28
N SER A 603 -51.31 122.18 -77.49
CA SER A 603 -52.68 122.68 -77.70
C SER A 603 -52.95 124.11 -77.18
N ALA A 604 -51.92 124.86 -76.77
CA ALA A 604 -51.93 126.16 -76.06
C ALA A 604 -52.59 127.37 -76.80
N SER A 605 -53.84 127.24 -77.26
CA SER A 605 -54.63 128.30 -77.91
C SER A 605 -55.99 128.59 -77.23
N GLY A 606 -56.29 128.02 -76.05
CA GLY A 606 -57.54 128.25 -75.32
C GLY A 606 -57.42 127.99 -73.82
N GLU A 607 -58.14 128.77 -73.01
CA GLU A 607 -58.02 128.92 -71.55
C GLU A 607 -58.45 127.70 -70.70
N ASP A 608 -58.70 126.51 -71.29
CA ASP A 608 -59.20 125.30 -70.60
C ASP A 608 -58.20 124.11 -70.52
N ASP A 609 -57.00 124.18 -71.12
CA ASP A 609 -56.05 123.05 -71.24
C ASP A 609 -55.00 122.93 -70.10
N GLU A 610 -54.96 123.88 -69.15
CA GLU A 610 -54.01 123.85 -68.02
C GLU A 610 -54.29 122.69 -67.05
N GLY A 611 -55.55 122.24 -66.94
CA GLY A 611 -55.95 121.13 -66.08
C GLY A 611 -55.46 119.75 -66.57
N PHE A 612 -55.42 119.53 -67.89
CA PHE A 612 -54.99 118.25 -68.48
C PHE A 612 -53.48 118.05 -68.42
N ALA A 613 -52.70 119.12 -68.63
CA ALA A 613 -51.25 119.09 -68.46
C ALA A 613 -50.86 118.80 -66.99
N ALA A 614 -51.58 119.37 -66.03
CA ALA A 614 -51.38 119.10 -64.60
C ALA A 614 -51.65 117.63 -64.25
N VAL A 615 -52.72 117.02 -64.77
CA VAL A 615 -53.02 115.59 -64.57
C VAL A 615 -51.94 114.71 -65.21
N ALA A 616 -51.46 115.04 -66.41
CA ALA A 616 -50.40 114.26 -67.06
C ALA A 616 -49.06 114.34 -66.31
N GLN A 617 -48.71 115.49 -65.72
CA GLN A 617 -47.54 115.61 -64.83
C GLN A 617 -47.71 114.82 -63.54
N GLU A 618 -48.91 114.79 -62.96
CA GLU A 618 -49.21 114.00 -61.76
C GLU A 618 -49.10 112.48 -62.06
N VAL A 619 -49.63 112.00 -63.19
CA VAL A 619 -49.51 110.59 -63.61
C VAL A 619 -48.06 110.22 -63.92
N LYS A 620 -47.29 111.14 -64.50
CA LYS A 620 -45.85 110.96 -64.75
C LYS A 620 -45.10 110.78 -63.43
N ALA A 621 -45.31 111.70 -62.48
CA ALA A 621 -44.70 111.63 -61.16
C ALA A 621 -45.12 110.37 -60.41
N LEU A 622 -46.40 109.97 -60.50
CA LEU A 622 -46.89 108.72 -59.92
C LEU A 622 -46.22 107.48 -60.54
N SER A 623 -46.02 107.47 -61.85
CA SER A 623 -45.37 106.35 -62.55
C SER A 623 -43.88 106.27 -62.24
N GLU A 624 -43.18 107.40 -62.10
CA GLU A 624 -41.80 107.46 -61.62
C GLU A 624 -41.68 106.93 -60.18
N ASN A 625 -42.60 107.32 -59.29
CA ASN A 625 -42.68 106.79 -57.92
C ASN A 625 -42.99 105.28 -57.89
N VAL A 626 -43.85 104.76 -58.77
CA VAL A 626 -44.13 103.32 -58.87
C VAL A 626 -42.92 102.55 -59.41
N ALA A 627 -42.18 103.11 -60.37
CA ALA A 627 -40.94 102.50 -60.86
C ALA A 627 -39.85 102.47 -59.78
N GLU A 628 -39.70 103.55 -59.00
CA GLU A 628 -38.78 103.60 -57.85
C GLU A 628 -39.19 102.62 -56.74
N ALA A 629 -40.48 102.51 -56.44
CA ALA A 629 -41.00 101.53 -55.49
C ALA A 629 -40.81 100.07 -55.96
N ALA A 630 -40.91 99.82 -57.27
CA ALA A 630 -40.64 98.50 -57.85
C ALA A 630 -39.14 98.14 -57.76
N ASP A 631 -38.24 99.09 -58.02
CA ASP A 631 -36.78 98.91 -57.88
C ASP A 631 -36.37 98.64 -56.41
N GLU A 632 -37.01 99.32 -55.46
CA GLU A 632 -36.82 99.06 -54.03
C GLU A 632 -37.38 97.68 -53.61
N ALA A 633 -38.49 97.23 -54.21
CA ALA A 633 -39.04 95.90 -53.98
C ALA A 633 -38.13 94.80 -54.57
N GLU A 634 -37.56 95.01 -55.75
CA GLU A 634 -36.59 94.13 -56.40
C GLU A 634 -35.35 93.92 -55.52
N LYS A 635 -34.74 95.00 -55.01
CA LYS A 635 -33.60 94.91 -54.06
C LYS A 635 -33.94 94.17 -52.77
N ARG A 636 -35.18 94.32 -52.28
CA ARG A 636 -35.64 93.59 -51.08
C ARG A 636 -35.84 92.10 -51.36
N LEU A 637 -36.34 91.74 -52.54
CA LEU A 637 -36.48 90.36 -52.96
C LEU A 637 -35.12 89.70 -53.17
N GLU A 638 -34.15 90.39 -53.76
CA GLU A 638 -32.77 89.91 -53.88
C GLU A 638 -32.18 89.62 -52.49
N ALA A 639 -32.36 90.52 -51.52
CA ALA A 639 -31.92 90.28 -50.14
C ALA A 639 -32.67 89.12 -49.44
N ILE A 640 -33.94 88.87 -49.79
CA ILE A 640 -34.71 87.71 -49.28
C ILE A 640 -34.21 86.42 -49.92
N ARG A 641 -33.93 86.42 -51.22
CA ARG A 641 -33.36 85.29 -51.95
C ARG A 641 -32.00 84.89 -51.37
N ASP A 642 -31.08 85.84 -51.20
CA ASP A 642 -29.77 85.62 -50.58
C ASP A 642 -29.88 85.04 -49.15
N ARG A 643 -30.93 85.41 -48.40
CA ARG A 643 -31.19 84.84 -47.08
C ARG A 643 -31.73 83.41 -47.17
N THR A 644 -32.61 83.16 -48.13
CA THR A 644 -33.23 81.85 -48.37
C THR A 644 -32.17 80.83 -48.80
N GLU A 645 -31.29 81.19 -49.73
CA GLU A 645 -30.16 80.35 -50.17
C GLU A 645 -29.20 80.06 -49.02
N ARG A 646 -28.88 81.06 -48.18
CA ARG A 646 -28.04 80.84 -47.00
C ARG A 646 -28.69 79.93 -45.97
N SER A 647 -29.97 80.12 -45.69
CA SER A 647 -30.72 79.25 -44.78
C SER A 647 -30.84 77.82 -45.30
N ALA A 648 -30.97 77.62 -46.62
CA ALA A 648 -30.93 76.29 -47.22
C ALA A 648 -29.58 75.60 -46.94
N ALA A 649 -28.48 76.30 -47.22
CA ALA A 649 -27.12 75.78 -47.01
C ALA A 649 -26.81 75.51 -45.52
N GLU A 650 -27.31 76.34 -44.60
CA GLU A 650 -27.17 76.11 -43.16
C GLU A 650 -27.90 74.83 -42.73
N ILE A 651 -29.14 74.60 -43.21
CA ILE A 651 -29.91 73.38 -42.86
C ILE A 651 -29.30 72.13 -43.50
N GLU A 652 -28.81 72.21 -44.75
CA GLU A 652 -28.07 71.11 -45.38
C GLU A 652 -26.79 70.77 -44.58
N GLY A 653 -26.10 71.77 -44.05
CA GLY A 653 -24.96 71.57 -43.14
C GLY A 653 -25.38 70.89 -41.83
N THR A 654 -26.49 71.31 -41.22
CA THR A 654 -27.03 70.66 -40.01
C THR A 654 -27.44 69.21 -40.25
N SER A 655 -27.97 68.88 -41.43
CA SER A 655 -28.30 67.49 -41.79
C SER A 655 -27.06 66.59 -41.76
N ALA A 656 -25.94 67.06 -42.31
CA ALA A 656 -24.68 66.31 -42.28
C ALA A 656 -24.11 66.15 -40.86
N GLU A 657 -24.32 67.15 -39.99
CA GLU A 657 -23.94 67.05 -38.57
C GLU A 657 -24.80 66.03 -37.80
N ILE A 658 -26.09 65.92 -38.12
CA ILE A 658 -27.01 64.92 -37.53
C ILE A 658 -26.63 63.51 -37.96
N GLU A 659 -26.31 63.29 -39.23
CA GLU A 659 -25.81 61.99 -39.73
C GLU A 659 -24.53 61.57 -38.99
N ASP A 660 -23.58 62.50 -38.79
CA ASP A 660 -22.35 62.22 -38.04
C ASP A 660 -22.63 61.90 -36.57
N ALA A 661 -23.58 62.63 -35.94
CA ALA A 661 -23.99 62.37 -34.57
C ALA A 661 -24.66 61.00 -34.42
N SER A 662 -25.58 60.64 -35.32
CA SER A 662 -26.26 59.34 -35.34
C SER A 662 -25.28 58.18 -35.44
N ARG A 663 -24.26 58.30 -36.30
CA ARG A 663 -23.17 57.31 -36.41
C ARG A 663 -22.40 57.13 -35.10
N ARG A 664 -22.02 58.22 -34.43
CA ARG A 664 -21.29 58.17 -33.15
C ARG A 664 -22.13 57.57 -32.02
N VAL A 665 -23.44 57.83 -32.00
CA VAL A 665 -24.34 57.22 -31.02
C VAL A 665 -24.49 55.72 -31.31
N SER A 666 -24.53 55.32 -32.58
CA SER A 666 -24.53 53.90 -32.97
C SER A 666 -23.26 53.17 -32.53
N GLU A 667 -22.09 53.80 -32.68
CA GLU A 667 -20.81 53.27 -32.14
C GLU A 667 -20.87 53.11 -30.60
N ALA A 668 -21.56 54.01 -29.90
CA ALA A 668 -21.78 53.88 -28.45
C ALA A 668 -22.72 52.72 -28.08
N VAL A 669 -23.75 52.43 -28.89
CA VAL A 669 -24.64 51.26 -28.72
C VAL A 669 -23.82 49.97 -28.79
N GLU A 670 -22.96 49.84 -29.79
CA GLU A 670 -22.08 48.67 -29.96
C GLU A 670 -21.11 48.51 -28.78
N ALA A 671 -20.53 49.61 -28.29
CA ALA A 671 -19.65 49.58 -27.13
C ALA A 671 -20.38 49.15 -25.83
N LEU A 672 -21.62 49.61 -25.63
CA LEU A 672 -22.44 49.23 -24.47
C LEU A 672 -22.88 47.77 -24.52
N GLU A 673 -23.16 47.25 -25.71
CA GLU A 673 -23.42 45.82 -25.92
C GLU A 673 -22.19 44.96 -25.62
N ALA A 674 -20.99 45.39 -26.04
CA ALA A 674 -19.76 44.70 -25.70
C ALA A 674 -19.49 44.70 -24.18
N ILE A 675 -19.77 45.81 -23.47
CA ILE A 675 -19.64 45.88 -22.01
C ILE A 675 -20.59 44.90 -21.32
N ALA A 676 -21.86 44.83 -21.76
CA ALA A 676 -22.81 43.89 -21.19
C ALA A 676 -22.37 42.43 -21.39
N LYS A 677 -21.87 42.09 -22.58
CA LYS A 677 -21.33 40.75 -22.85
C LYS A 677 -20.12 40.41 -21.98
N LEU A 678 -19.16 41.33 -21.84
CA LEU A 678 -17.99 41.12 -20.98
C LEU A 678 -18.38 40.95 -19.50
N ALA A 679 -19.43 41.64 -19.06
CA ALA A 679 -19.95 41.47 -17.71
C ALA A 679 -20.61 40.09 -17.52
N ASP A 680 -21.37 39.59 -18.50
CA ASP A 680 -21.91 38.23 -18.47
C ASP A 680 -20.79 37.18 -18.45
N GLU A 681 -19.75 37.32 -19.27
CA GLU A 681 -18.57 36.44 -19.26
C GLU A 681 -17.84 36.47 -17.92
N THR A 682 -17.72 37.65 -17.30
CA THR A 682 -17.15 37.79 -15.95
C THR A 682 -17.99 37.03 -14.92
N ASN A 683 -19.32 37.11 -15.01
CA ASN A 683 -20.22 36.41 -14.10
C ASN A 683 -20.12 34.88 -14.24
N VAL A 684 -19.91 34.36 -15.45
CA VAL A 684 -19.65 32.92 -15.68
C VAL A 684 -18.33 32.52 -15.02
N GLY A 685 -17.23 33.25 -15.26
CA GLY A 685 -15.94 32.94 -14.65
C GLY A 685 -15.97 32.99 -13.11
N VAL A 686 -16.76 33.89 -12.52
CA VAL A 686 -16.97 33.94 -11.07
C VAL A 686 -17.73 32.72 -10.53
N GLN A 687 -18.67 32.17 -11.29
CA GLN A 687 -19.37 30.93 -10.90
C GLN A 687 -18.42 29.73 -10.90
N GLU A 688 -17.50 29.67 -11.87
CA GLU A 688 -16.44 28.65 -11.91
C GLU A 688 -15.50 28.77 -10.71
N ILE A 689 -15.06 29.99 -10.36
CA ILE A 689 -14.29 30.25 -9.14
C ILE A 689 -15.06 29.78 -7.90
N SER A 690 -16.37 30.05 -7.83
CA SER A 690 -17.19 29.61 -6.69
C SER A 690 -17.29 28.09 -6.58
N ALA A 691 -17.38 27.37 -7.69
CA ALA A 691 -17.36 25.91 -7.71
C ALA A 691 -16.00 25.35 -7.24
N ALA A 692 -14.89 25.88 -7.77
CA ALA A 692 -13.55 25.51 -7.33
C ALA A 692 -13.31 25.79 -5.83
N THR A 693 -13.81 26.94 -5.35
CA THR A 693 -13.72 27.31 -3.92
C THR A 693 -14.50 26.34 -3.03
N GLN A 694 -15.67 25.86 -3.47
CA GLN A 694 -16.45 24.85 -2.73
C GLN A 694 -15.73 23.50 -2.68
N GLN A 695 -15.11 23.09 -3.79
CA GLN A 695 -14.29 21.88 -3.82
C GLN A 695 -13.09 22.00 -2.88
N GLN A 696 -12.40 23.14 -2.90
CA GLN A 696 -11.27 23.42 -2.00
C GLN A 696 -11.68 23.37 -0.53
N ALA A 697 -12.88 23.87 -0.19
CA ALA A 697 -13.42 23.76 1.16
C ALA A 697 -13.66 22.30 1.58
N ALA A 698 -14.19 21.47 0.68
CA ALA A 698 -14.39 20.04 0.93
C ALA A 698 -13.04 19.31 1.13
N SER A 699 -12.07 19.52 0.25
CA SER A 699 -10.73 18.93 0.40
C SER A 699 -10.03 19.40 1.67
N THR A 700 -10.20 20.65 2.08
CA THR A 700 -9.63 21.14 3.35
C THR A 700 -10.22 20.39 4.55
N GLN A 701 -11.53 20.09 4.53
CA GLN A 701 -12.17 19.31 5.59
C GLN A 701 -11.69 17.86 5.63
N GLU A 702 -11.47 17.26 4.46
CA GLU A 702 -10.92 15.92 4.33
C GLU A 702 -9.49 15.84 4.88
N VAL A 703 -8.64 16.81 4.53
CA VAL A 703 -7.27 16.88 5.07
C VAL A 703 -7.27 17.05 6.59
N VAL A 704 -8.19 17.86 7.15
CA VAL A 704 -8.33 17.98 8.61
C VAL A 704 -8.69 16.65 9.25
N ALA A 705 -9.59 15.87 8.65
CA ALA A 705 -9.94 14.54 9.14
C ALA A 705 -8.74 13.58 9.10
N MET A 706 -7.99 13.56 7.99
CA MET A 706 -6.76 12.75 7.87
C MET A 706 -5.71 13.14 8.90
N VAL A 707 -5.56 14.44 9.21
CA VAL A 707 -4.63 14.92 10.25
C VAL A 707 -5.05 14.47 11.64
N ASP A 708 -6.35 14.51 11.96
CA ASP A 708 -6.87 14.03 13.25
C ASP A 708 -6.67 12.50 13.41
N ASP A 709 -6.86 11.73 12.34
CA ASP A 709 -6.59 10.29 12.33
C ASP A 709 -5.09 9.99 12.50
N ALA A 710 -4.23 10.69 11.75
CA ALA A 710 -2.78 10.55 11.89
C ALA A 710 -2.30 10.92 13.30
N ALA A 711 -2.88 11.94 13.93
CA ALA A 711 -2.53 12.34 15.29
C ALA A 711 -2.92 11.24 16.29
N THR A 712 -4.08 10.61 16.09
CA THR A 712 -4.52 9.46 16.88
C THR A 712 -3.55 8.29 16.74
N ILE A 713 -3.12 7.97 15.52
CA ILE A 713 -2.14 6.90 15.26
C ILE A 713 -0.79 7.21 15.93
N SER A 714 -0.33 8.46 15.93
CA SER A 714 0.90 8.85 16.63
C SER A 714 0.79 8.67 18.16
N GLU A 715 -0.36 8.98 18.75
CA GLU A 715 -0.64 8.73 20.17
C GLU A 715 -0.65 7.22 20.49
N GLU A 716 -1.30 6.41 19.65
CA GLU A 716 -1.31 4.95 19.80
C GLU A 716 0.09 4.34 19.63
N THR A 717 0.86 4.83 18.66
CA THR A 717 2.25 4.40 18.42
C THR A 717 3.13 4.68 19.63
N THR A 718 2.95 5.84 20.27
CA THR A 718 3.66 6.19 21.51
C THR A 718 3.29 5.22 22.65
N ALA A 719 2.01 4.91 22.82
CA ALA A 719 1.56 3.98 23.85
C ALA A 719 2.04 2.53 23.62
N GLU A 720 2.06 2.07 22.36
CA GLU A 720 2.60 0.76 22.01
C GLU A 720 4.12 0.72 22.21
N ALA A 721 4.82 1.80 21.88
CA ALA A 721 6.25 1.95 22.12
C ALA A 721 6.60 1.82 23.62
N GLU A 722 5.82 2.45 24.51
CA GLU A 722 5.96 2.27 25.96
C GLU A 722 5.73 0.81 26.40
N THR A 723 4.77 0.12 25.78
CA THR A 723 4.45 -1.27 26.09
C THR A 723 5.57 -2.23 25.66
N VAL A 724 6.12 -2.04 24.46
CA VAL A 724 7.24 -2.82 23.94
C VAL A 724 8.52 -2.55 24.73
N ALA A 725 8.76 -1.30 25.13
CA ALA A 725 9.88 -0.95 26.00
C ALA A 725 9.80 -1.69 27.34
N ALA A 726 8.63 -1.71 27.99
CA ALA A 726 8.41 -2.44 29.22
C ALA A 726 8.65 -3.96 29.06
N ALA A 727 8.17 -4.55 27.94
CA ALA A 727 8.40 -5.96 27.65
C ALA A 727 9.90 -6.28 27.44
N ALA A 728 10.66 -5.41 26.75
CA ALA A 728 12.09 -5.57 26.55
C ALA A 728 12.89 -5.47 27.88
N GLU A 729 12.44 -4.60 28.80
CA GLU A 729 12.99 -4.52 30.15
C GLU A 729 12.72 -5.79 30.97
N GLU A 730 11.49 -6.31 30.92
CA GLU A 730 11.13 -7.59 31.56
C GLU A 730 11.93 -8.76 31.00
N GLN A 731 12.10 -8.81 29.68
CA GLN A 731 12.92 -9.83 29.00
C GLN A 731 14.38 -9.77 29.47
N THR A 732 14.95 -8.57 29.60
CA THR A 732 16.31 -8.37 30.12
C THR A 732 16.44 -8.88 31.56
N SER A 733 15.40 -8.68 32.39
CA SER A 733 15.34 -9.20 33.75
C SER A 733 15.30 -10.73 33.77
N ALA A 734 14.41 -11.35 32.99
CA ALA A 734 14.30 -12.81 32.90
C ALA A 734 15.59 -13.48 32.41
N LEU A 735 16.29 -12.87 31.44
CA LEU A 735 17.58 -13.37 30.95
C LEU A 735 18.68 -13.32 32.01
N THR A 736 18.60 -12.38 32.95
CA THR A 736 19.52 -12.33 34.09
C THR A 736 19.34 -13.56 34.98
N GLU A 737 18.09 -13.97 35.25
CA GLU A 737 17.79 -15.18 36.04
C GLU A 737 18.21 -16.48 35.31
N VAL A 738 18.02 -16.54 34.00
CA VAL A 738 18.48 -17.67 33.17
C VAL A 738 20.00 -17.78 33.22
N THR A 739 20.70 -16.66 33.08
CA THR A 739 22.17 -16.61 33.13
C THR A 739 22.69 -17.05 34.51
N GLU A 740 22.08 -16.58 35.61
CA GLU A 740 22.43 -17.04 36.96
C GLU A 740 22.18 -18.55 37.14
N SER A 741 21.07 -19.07 36.61
CA SER A 741 20.73 -20.48 36.68
C SER A 741 21.70 -21.35 35.89
N ALA A 742 22.07 -20.93 34.67
CA ALA A 742 23.05 -21.61 33.83
C ALA A 742 24.44 -21.59 34.48
N SER A 743 24.86 -20.45 35.03
CA SER A 743 26.12 -20.35 35.78
C SER A 743 26.13 -21.28 37.00
N SER A 744 25.01 -21.39 37.73
CA SER A 744 24.87 -22.31 38.86
C SER A 744 24.94 -23.78 38.43
N LEU A 745 24.35 -24.12 37.27
CA LEU A 745 24.38 -25.47 36.73
C LEU A 745 25.80 -25.86 36.26
N SER A 746 26.51 -24.94 35.61
CA SER A 746 27.92 -25.10 35.25
C SER A 746 28.79 -25.32 36.50
N GLU A 747 28.58 -24.53 37.56
CA GLU A 747 29.31 -24.71 38.82
C GLU A 747 29.02 -26.07 39.48
N GLN A 748 27.76 -26.52 39.47
CA GLN A 748 27.36 -27.83 39.99
C GLN A 748 27.95 -28.98 39.18
N ALA A 749 27.99 -28.86 37.85
CA ALA A 749 28.62 -29.81 36.96
C ALA A 749 30.15 -29.88 37.18
N GLY A 750 30.80 -28.73 37.38
CA GLY A 750 32.22 -28.66 37.73
C GLY A 750 32.53 -29.34 39.07
N ARG A 751 31.70 -29.12 40.10
CA ARG A 751 31.82 -29.83 41.40
C ARG A 751 31.59 -31.33 41.28
N LEU A 752 30.70 -31.76 40.39
CA LEU A 752 30.46 -33.19 40.11
C LEU A 752 31.68 -33.80 39.42
N SER A 753 32.26 -33.12 38.41
CA SER A 753 33.49 -33.55 37.74
C SER A 753 34.64 -33.71 38.73
N GLU A 754 34.89 -32.71 39.59
CA GLU A 754 35.96 -32.77 40.60
C GLU A 754 35.74 -33.90 41.63
N ALA A 755 34.48 -34.24 41.93
CA ALA A 755 34.16 -35.37 42.80
C ALA A 755 34.39 -36.73 42.10
N LEU A 756 34.20 -36.80 40.78
CA LEU A 756 34.43 -38.00 39.97
C LEU A 756 35.92 -38.22 39.66
N ASP A 757 36.72 -37.15 39.55
CA ASP A 757 38.19 -37.20 39.38
C ASP A 757 38.93 -37.95 40.51
N ARG A 758 38.26 -38.19 41.64
CA ARG A 758 38.79 -39.01 42.74
C ARG A 758 38.89 -40.50 42.37
N PHE A 759 38.15 -40.95 41.36
CA PHE A 759 38.13 -42.33 40.91
C PHE A 759 39.06 -42.49 39.70
N GLU A 760 40.04 -43.39 39.81
CA GLU A 760 40.96 -43.71 38.72
C GLU A 760 40.31 -44.77 37.82
N THR A 761 40.20 -44.48 36.52
CA THR A 761 39.53 -45.33 35.51
C THR A 761 40.45 -45.53 34.30
N ASP A 762 40.37 -46.70 33.66
CA ASP A 762 41.12 -47.08 32.45
C ASP A 762 40.26 -46.93 31.18
N ALA A 763 38.99 -46.57 31.34
CA ALA A 763 38.09 -46.19 30.25
C ALA A 763 38.74 -45.06 29.45
N GLU A 764 39.27 -45.39 28.26
CA GLU A 764 39.83 -44.39 27.36
C GLU A 764 38.79 -43.29 27.12
N PRO A 765 39.17 -41.99 27.18
CA PRO A 765 38.31 -40.92 26.74
C PRO A 765 38.17 -41.09 25.22
N ASP A 766 37.17 -41.85 24.79
CA ASP A 766 36.91 -42.05 23.37
C ASP A 766 36.54 -40.70 22.77
N GLY A 767 37.51 -40.10 22.09
CA GLY A 767 37.44 -38.79 21.46
C GLY A 767 36.45 -38.82 20.31
N SER A 768 35.17 -38.70 20.63
CA SER A 768 34.10 -38.51 19.64
C SER A 768 32.98 -37.61 20.14
N VAL A 769 33.34 -36.47 20.73
CA VAL A 769 32.48 -35.27 20.72
C VAL A 769 33.28 -34.07 20.21
N ALA A 770 34.01 -34.29 19.11
CA ALA A 770 34.59 -33.24 18.27
C ALA A 770 34.30 -33.63 16.82
N GLY A 771 33.02 -33.53 16.43
CA GLY A 771 32.56 -34.01 15.14
C GLY A 771 31.20 -33.46 14.77
N SER A 772 31.03 -32.13 14.81
CA SER A 772 30.02 -31.42 14.00
C SER A 772 30.18 -29.89 14.12
N THR A 773 31.35 -29.34 13.81
CA THR A 773 31.51 -27.92 13.40
C THR A 773 32.80 -27.77 12.60
N ALA A 774 32.83 -28.33 11.39
CA ALA A 774 33.83 -28.00 10.39
C ALA A 774 33.20 -28.14 8.99
N GLY A 775 32.67 -27.02 8.51
CA GLY A 775 32.03 -26.89 7.21
C GLY A 775 31.67 -25.44 6.90
N ALA A 776 32.63 -24.53 6.97
CA ALA A 776 32.61 -23.29 6.21
C ALA A 776 34.05 -22.88 5.90
N ASP A 777 34.27 -22.72 4.60
CA ASP A 777 35.54 -22.59 3.90
C ASP A 777 36.22 -21.24 4.13
N ASN A 778 37.53 -21.18 3.90
CA ASN A 778 38.35 -19.98 4.00
C ASN A 778 38.22 -19.13 2.72
N GLY A 779 38.20 -17.80 2.88
CA GLY A 779 38.36 -16.86 1.77
C GLY A 779 38.63 -15.42 2.19
N ASP A 780 39.84 -15.17 2.72
CA ASP A 780 40.64 -13.93 2.60
C ASP A 780 39.99 -12.57 2.99
N GLY A 781 40.36 -11.99 4.12
CA GLY A 781 41.19 -10.78 4.00
C GLY A 781 41.60 -10.20 5.34
N SER A 782 42.91 -10.19 5.57
CA SER A 782 43.65 -9.65 6.70
C SER A 782 43.28 -8.22 7.15
N VAL A 783 43.28 -7.96 8.46
CA VAL A 783 44.18 -6.96 9.07
C VAL A 783 44.59 -7.40 10.48
N GLY A 784 45.90 -7.51 10.71
CA GLY A 784 46.47 -7.87 12.01
C GLY A 784 46.43 -6.74 13.04
N LEU A 785 46.17 -7.11 14.28
CA LEU A 785 46.39 -6.28 15.47
C LEU A 785 47.55 -6.87 16.27
N GLU A 786 48.69 -6.19 16.28
CA GLU A 786 49.66 -6.24 17.38
C GLU A 786 50.38 -4.90 17.47
N GLY A 787 50.31 -4.26 18.65
CA GLY A 787 51.08 -3.06 18.94
C GLY A 787 50.56 -2.23 20.12
N ILE A 788 50.87 -2.70 21.33
CA ILE A 788 50.78 -1.96 22.60
C ILE A 788 51.44 -0.57 22.46
N GLU A 789 50.77 0.50 22.92
CA GLU A 789 51.32 1.57 23.78
C GLU A 789 50.30 2.71 23.99
N ASP A 790 49.92 2.96 25.24
CA ASP A 790 49.38 4.24 25.72
C ASP A 790 50.59 5.08 26.21
N PRO A 791 50.72 6.38 25.85
CA PRO A 791 50.14 7.41 26.73
C PRO A 791 49.71 8.73 26.05
N GLU A 792 48.79 9.43 26.73
CA GLU A 792 48.51 10.87 26.74
C GLU A 792 49.30 11.81 25.78
N SER A 793 48.56 12.65 25.04
CA SER A 793 48.57 14.13 25.16
C SER A 793 48.46 14.92 23.83
N VAL A 794 47.73 16.05 23.92
CA VAL A 794 47.85 17.30 23.14
C VAL A 794 46.93 17.49 21.91
N ARG A 795 45.85 18.24 22.18
CA ARG A 795 45.36 19.49 21.54
C ARG A 795 45.19 19.61 20.01
N GLU A 796 44.02 20.18 19.70
CA GLU A 796 43.75 21.21 18.69
C GLU A 796 43.94 20.83 17.21
N ARG A 797 42.80 20.66 16.53
CA ARG A 797 42.36 21.52 15.41
C ARG A 797 40.95 21.10 14.95
N GLU A 798 39.96 21.85 15.39
CA GLU A 798 38.71 22.04 14.66
C GLU A 798 38.93 23.23 13.72
N ASP A 799 38.75 23.01 12.42
CA ASP A 799 38.21 23.99 11.48
C ASP A 799 38.07 23.31 10.11
N GLU A 800 36.83 23.22 9.64
CA GLU A 800 36.34 23.49 8.28
C GLU A 800 35.37 22.44 7.69
N ARG A 801 34.12 22.91 7.62
CA ARG A 801 33.13 22.77 6.54
C ARG A 801 32.16 21.59 6.61
N VAL A 802 31.06 21.91 7.30
CA VAL A 802 29.68 21.54 6.95
C VAL A 802 29.40 21.90 5.49
N GLN A 803 28.99 20.91 4.69
CA GLN A 803 28.07 21.11 3.57
C GLN A 803 26.76 20.42 3.95
N VAL A 804 25.73 21.25 4.04
CA VAL A 804 24.33 20.88 4.10
C VAL A 804 23.95 20.41 2.71
N ASN A 805 23.35 19.23 2.60
CA ASN A 805 22.44 18.91 1.52
C ASN A 805 21.17 18.36 2.19
N ASP A 806 20.14 19.20 2.15
CA ASP A 806 18.76 18.87 2.41
C ASP A 806 18.28 17.92 1.30
N ALA A 807 17.61 16.84 1.70
CA ALA A 807 16.75 16.03 0.85
C ALA A 807 15.45 15.82 1.62
N GLU A 808 14.42 16.55 1.19
CA GLU A 808 12.99 16.30 1.44
C GLU A 808 12.64 14.97 0.75
N ASP A 809 12.16 13.97 1.48
CA ASP A 809 10.78 13.65 1.90
C ASP A 809 9.91 13.03 0.79
N GLY A 810 9.30 11.89 1.13
CA GLY A 810 8.37 11.13 0.29
C GLY A 810 7.77 9.95 1.06
N VAL A 811 6.91 10.24 2.04
CA VAL A 811 6.05 9.25 2.70
C VAL A 811 4.66 9.35 2.07
N GLY A 812 4.31 8.33 1.28
CA GLY A 812 2.96 8.15 0.74
C GLY A 812 2.01 7.64 1.82
N SER A 813 0.89 8.35 2.01
CA SER A 813 -0.24 7.95 2.83
C SER A 813 -1.40 7.55 1.93
N ASP A 814 -1.87 6.32 2.09
CA ASP A 814 -3.00 5.73 1.37
C ASP A 814 -4.31 5.90 2.19
N PRO A 815 -5.42 6.39 1.60
CA PRO A 815 -6.72 6.45 2.26
C PRO A 815 -7.60 5.23 1.94
N LEU A 816 -8.20 4.66 2.98
CA LEU A 816 -9.23 3.62 2.90
C LEU A 816 -10.58 4.24 2.52
N GLU A 817 -11.17 3.82 1.39
CA GLU A 817 -12.58 4.10 1.08
C GLU A 817 -13.51 2.90 1.37
N VAL A 818 -14.65 3.28 1.94
CA VAL A 818 -15.70 2.46 2.56
C VAL A 818 -16.81 2.22 1.53
N VAL A 819 -17.21 0.97 1.32
CA VAL A 819 -18.37 0.61 0.48
C VAL A 819 -19.68 0.92 1.21
N ASP A 820 -20.42 1.92 0.73
CA ASP A 820 -21.76 2.29 1.19
C ASP A 820 -22.87 1.41 0.57
N GLY A 821 -23.93 1.22 1.35
CA GLY A 821 -25.01 0.27 1.11
C GLY A 821 -26.30 0.84 0.51
N ALA A 822 -27.08 -0.11 -0.01
CA ALA A 822 -28.54 -0.24 0.11
C ALA A 822 -29.48 0.97 -0.10
N ASP A 823 -30.25 0.93 -1.19
CA ASP A 823 -31.69 1.28 -1.14
C ASP A 823 -32.52 0.27 -1.95
N GLY A 824 -33.59 -0.24 -1.35
CA GLY A 824 -34.40 -1.32 -1.88
C GLY A 824 -35.63 -1.65 -1.03
N ARG A 825 -36.58 -0.71 -0.97
CA ARG A 825 -37.95 -0.88 -0.45
C ARG A 825 -38.63 -2.16 -0.96
N ILE A 826 -39.21 -3.00 -0.09
CA ILE A 826 -40.31 -3.93 -0.45
C ILE A 826 -41.36 -4.05 0.68
N GLU A 827 -42.61 -4.10 0.22
CA GLU A 827 -43.91 -4.15 0.89
C GLU A 827 -44.31 -5.53 1.49
N ASP A 828 -45.26 -5.47 2.44
CA ASP A 828 -46.28 -6.43 2.95
C ASP A 828 -46.32 -7.94 2.54
N ASP A 829 -46.25 -8.81 3.58
CA ASP A 829 -47.10 -10.00 3.97
C ASP A 829 -47.35 -11.21 3.00
N PRO A 830 -47.90 -12.40 3.43
CA PRO A 830 -47.68 -13.29 4.59
C PRO A 830 -47.43 -14.79 4.24
N ALA A 831 -47.08 -15.57 5.30
CA ALA A 831 -47.43 -16.98 5.58
C ALA A 831 -46.77 -18.18 4.85
N GLY A 832 -46.36 -19.20 5.64
CA GLY A 832 -46.44 -20.61 5.23
C GLY A 832 -45.38 -21.60 5.75
N ASP A 833 -45.66 -22.18 6.93
CA ASP A 833 -45.60 -23.63 7.25
C ASP A 833 -44.28 -24.45 7.16
N GLY A 834 -44.00 -25.22 8.23
CA GLY A 834 -43.55 -26.62 8.07
C GLY A 834 -42.30 -27.12 8.82
N ALA A 835 -42.53 -27.74 10.00
CA ALA A 835 -41.84 -28.90 10.61
C ALA A 835 -40.33 -28.78 10.98
N GLY A 836 -39.87 -29.01 12.21
CA GLY A 836 -40.09 -30.17 13.11
C GLY A 836 -38.83 -31.06 13.07
N VAL A 837 -38.10 -31.36 14.16
CA VAL A 837 -38.42 -32.40 15.17
C VAL A 837 -37.24 -32.56 16.18
N ASP A 838 -37.61 -32.81 17.47
CA ASP A 838 -36.95 -33.50 18.62
C ASP A 838 -35.51 -33.17 19.07
N ALA A 839 -35.27 -32.73 20.32
CA ALA A 839 -35.33 -33.41 21.65
C ALA A 839 -33.90 -33.81 22.09
N THR A 840 -33.45 -33.72 23.35
CA THR A 840 -34.05 -34.15 24.62
C THR A 840 -33.10 -33.74 25.77
N GLN A 841 -33.65 -33.47 26.97
CA GLN A 841 -33.18 -33.82 28.35
C GLN A 841 -31.67 -33.64 28.73
N GLU A 842 -31.29 -33.22 29.92
CA GLU A 842 -31.76 -33.63 31.25
C GLU A 842 -31.18 -32.72 32.35
N SER A 843 -31.94 -32.62 33.43
CA SER A 843 -31.71 -31.87 34.67
C SER A 843 -30.95 -32.66 35.74
N THR A 844 -30.18 -31.98 36.59
CA THR A 844 -29.85 -32.38 37.99
C THR A 844 -29.81 -31.09 38.84
N ASP A 845 -30.77 -30.80 39.71
CA ASP A 845 -30.92 -31.26 41.12
C ASP A 845 -29.73 -30.82 41.99
N GLY A 846 -29.81 -29.74 42.78
CA GLY A 846 -30.43 -29.60 44.11
C GLY A 846 -29.35 -28.95 45.00
N GLY A 847 -29.54 -27.96 45.89
CA GLY A 847 -30.58 -27.71 46.88
C GLY A 847 -29.89 -27.61 48.27
N ASP A 848 -30.31 -26.64 49.08
CA ASP A 848 -29.89 -26.29 50.47
C ASP A 848 -28.67 -25.37 50.67
N ALA A 849 -28.62 -24.43 51.61
CA ALA A 849 -29.57 -23.63 52.40
C ALA A 849 -28.72 -22.75 53.35
N ASP A 850 -29.15 -21.49 53.57
CA ASP A 850 -28.95 -20.61 54.75
C ASP A 850 -27.52 -20.31 55.26
N ALA A 851 -27.09 -19.12 55.68
CA ALA A 851 -27.59 -17.75 55.87
C ALA A 851 -26.29 -16.90 56.03
N ASP A 852 -26.21 -15.58 55.85
CA ASP A 852 -26.84 -14.56 56.69
C ASP A 852 -26.44 -13.15 56.20
N THR A 853 -27.34 -12.18 56.40
CA THR A 853 -27.11 -10.71 56.59
C THR A 853 -26.59 -9.85 55.40
N VAL A 854 -27.09 -8.63 55.07
CA VAL A 854 -27.94 -7.64 55.76
C VAL A 854 -28.43 -6.54 54.77
N ASP A 855 -29.70 -6.11 54.98
CA ASP A 855 -30.39 -4.82 54.73
C ASP A 855 -30.13 -3.96 53.47
N ARG A 856 -31.16 -3.78 52.60
CA ARG A 856 -32.23 -2.73 52.57
C ARG A 856 -31.76 -1.39 51.97
N ASP A 857 -32.17 -1.06 50.75
CA ASP A 857 -33.48 -0.54 50.29
C ASP A 857 -33.62 0.99 50.40
N ALA A 858 -34.00 1.56 49.24
CA ALA A 858 -34.93 2.68 49.03
C ALA A 858 -34.44 4.09 49.42
N ASP A 859 -34.87 5.18 48.78
CA ASP A 859 -35.62 5.49 47.57
C ASP A 859 -35.69 7.04 47.51
N THR A 860 -35.90 7.60 46.32
CA THR A 860 -36.51 8.91 46.00
C THR A 860 -35.93 10.26 46.48
N THR A 861 -35.55 11.05 45.47
CA THR A 861 -36.06 12.40 45.10
C THR A 861 -36.56 13.37 46.20
N GLU A 862 -35.98 14.59 46.24
CA GLU A 862 -36.64 15.87 45.89
C GLU A 862 -35.83 17.12 46.30
N GLN A 863 -35.88 18.10 45.40
CA GLN A 863 -36.05 19.55 45.62
C GLN A 863 -34.93 20.44 46.22
N SER A 864 -34.62 21.45 45.38
CA SER A 864 -34.75 22.90 45.60
C SER A 864 -33.62 23.68 46.27
N ASP A 865 -33.24 24.72 45.52
CA ASP A 865 -33.04 26.10 45.96
C ASP A 865 -31.72 26.49 46.63
N ASP A 866 -30.92 27.19 45.80
CA ASP A 866 -30.68 28.63 45.93
C ASP A 866 -29.41 29.10 46.68
N ASP A 867 -28.88 30.16 46.07
CA ASP A 867 -28.11 31.25 46.62
C ASP A 867 -26.64 31.03 47.03
N SER A 868 -25.78 31.35 46.06
CA SER A 868 -24.95 32.55 46.08
C SER A 868 -23.70 32.69 46.98
N THR A 869 -22.74 33.33 46.32
CA THR A 869 -21.81 34.36 46.80
C THR A 869 -20.47 33.99 47.44
N ASP A 870 -19.49 34.60 46.78
CA ASP A 870 -18.34 35.33 47.31
C ASP A 870 -17.12 34.55 47.78
N GLY A 871 -16.02 34.90 47.12
CA GLY A 871 -14.94 35.54 47.87
C GLY A 871 -13.57 35.18 47.37
N GLU A 872 -13.05 36.03 46.49
CA GLU A 872 -11.62 36.23 46.25
C GLU A 872 -10.82 36.27 47.56
N ASP A 873 -9.61 35.70 47.57
CA ASP A 873 -8.40 36.52 47.75
C ASP A 873 -7.12 35.73 47.54
N VAL A 874 -6.31 36.29 46.66
CA VAL A 874 -4.90 36.02 46.36
C VAL A 874 -4.04 36.43 47.56
N PHE A 875 -3.04 35.63 47.97
CA PHE A 875 -1.72 36.17 48.37
C PHE A 875 -0.65 35.07 48.43
N THR A 876 0.41 35.30 47.67
CA THR A 876 1.67 34.57 47.58
C THR A 876 2.64 34.93 48.72
N PHE A 877 3.52 34.00 49.11
CA PHE A 877 4.99 34.11 49.20
C PHE A 877 5.57 33.05 50.14
N GLY A 878 6.71 32.46 49.75
CA GLY A 878 7.74 32.05 50.72
C GLY A 878 8.41 30.71 50.48
N ASP A 879 9.33 30.70 49.53
CA ASP A 879 10.45 29.76 49.38
C ASP A 879 11.40 29.78 50.61
N GLY A 880 12.07 28.65 50.89
CA GLY A 880 13.37 28.65 51.57
C GLY A 880 13.70 27.47 52.49
N SER A 881 14.76 26.74 52.08
CA SER A 881 15.80 26.04 52.87
C SER A 881 15.46 24.66 53.48
N ASP A 882 16.34 23.64 53.50
CA ASP A 882 17.79 23.52 53.18
C ASP A 882 18.11 22.01 53.08
N GLY A 883 19.09 21.64 52.24
CA GLY A 883 19.65 20.29 52.14
C GLY A 883 20.61 20.13 50.97
#